data_AF-A0A1Y2B8V0-F1
#
_entry.id   AF-A0A1Y2B8V0-F1
#
_cell.length_a   1.000
_cell.length_b   1.000
_cell.length_c   1.000
_cell.angle_alpha   90.00
_cell.angle_beta   90.00
_cell.angle_gamma   90.00
#
_symmetry.space_group_name_H-M   'P 1'
#
loop_
_entity.id
_entity.type
_entity.pdbx_description
1 polymer ?
#
loop_
_entity_poly.entity_id
_entity_poly.type
_entity_poly.pdbx_seq_one_letter_code
_entity_poly.pdbx_strand_id
1 'polypeptide(L)'
;MTSLYDTLGRPLSYHGEHQQSTSVPLSDTAGSTAVLGRGGYGSGELSRTDSEYQDEPSNVAGSLAGPSSAADRPSKAQSSLIDPFPLSGPRDDTVSLPSTAVSGSVVPSHHTESRQLAPGRGTIITTDTSSVERDTDETRPVGAGSSESSTTVRPASSDKYLDTNETGNGNEKGNTQDLGELSEKQLRQAGMIATTTAGAGMAARGMLAQSGQREPRGWQEVEVEPKYHLFHPAIRKQRHLAIKKGAILFLFITLLLWACLSFFWGSTYLLENNFHRLTVNYISFDTDPESFLTPAITTAANAQNALPGSEAHMTWIVKDPADYPDGLQDVYMDIKAQRCWAAVVVNANATTAWRNALQTGDSSYDPTGAVGVYYSSARFYQVTLLYVDAILKQNLQTPLSTARGNAYKSFVTTAQSNTTALTLAQAVPQAIGSVFGYTIFDYPNIGNNQWGSAAPMEASLIYFVIFAFYIAMFGGIGRNKSGLTAKLTLPAMLGLRVGWPLIAYFIMSLWQTCVVAAFKVPLTNVLGSGGFPALWMLNYVTIISGGFAMETVLAIVGPPFLPFFLMPWIIINITSSFFPIELMPVFYRFLRWTPFINNIMAYKIIAFGTDLTHRIGLHFGIIFGVIGVELIGFPAAVIYERWKTDKAKIQQLKQKAENETRAENA
;
A
#
# COMPACT_ATOMS: atom_id res chain seq x y z
N MET A 1 -28.01 10.42 -19.36
CA MET A 1 -27.00 9.64 -20.12
C MET A 1 -26.33 10.60 -21.10
N THR A 2 -25.54 11.56 -20.60
CA THR A 2 -25.25 12.79 -21.36
C THR A 2 -23.95 13.48 -20.90
N SER A 3 -22.97 12.69 -20.46
CA SER A 3 -21.67 13.18 -19.94
C SER A 3 -20.55 12.15 -20.13
N LEU A 4 -20.53 11.48 -21.29
CA LEU A 4 -19.62 10.38 -21.61
C LEU A 4 -18.86 10.56 -22.93
N TYR A 5 -19.01 11.71 -23.59
CA TYR A 5 -18.39 12.00 -24.89
C TYR A 5 -17.10 12.83 -24.82
N ASP A 6 -16.90 13.66 -23.79
CA ASP A 6 -15.77 14.61 -23.71
C ASP A 6 -14.43 14.02 -23.22
N THR A 7 -14.37 12.72 -22.93
CA THR A 7 -13.14 12.01 -22.56
C THR A 7 -12.76 10.88 -23.52
N LEU A 8 -13.48 10.74 -24.64
CA LEU A 8 -13.09 9.86 -25.74
C LEU A 8 -12.25 10.67 -26.75
N GLY A 9 -11.06 10.17 -27.08
CA GLY A 9 -10.28 10.72 -28.18
C GLY A 9 -11.07 10.63 -29.48
N ARG A 10 -11.20 11.74 -30.21
CA ARG A 10 -12.02 11.79 -31.44
C ARG A 10 -11.50 10.77 -32.46
N PRO A 11 -12.36 9.90 -33.04
CA PRO A 11 -12.02 9.23 -34.28
C PRO A 11 -11.86 10.27 -35.39
N LEU A 12 -10.91 10.06 -36.30
CA LEU A 12 -10.71 10.93 -37.46
C LEU A 12 -11.91 10.82 -38.40
N SER A 13 -12.60 11.93 -38.63
CA SER A 13 -13.75 12.01 -39.53
C SER A 13 -13.31 12.45 -40.92
N TYR A 14 -13.56 11.62 -41.93
CA TYR A 14 -13.36 11.96 -43.35
C TYR A 14 -14.27 13.12 -43.78
N HIS A 15 -13.76 13.99 -44.67
CA HIS A 15 -14.56 15.04 -45.28
C HIS A 15 -15.35 14.53 -46.50
N GLY A 16 -16.68 14.71 -46.46
CA GLY A 16 -17.54 14.69 -47.65
C GLY A 16 -17.64 16.07 -48.31
N GLU A 17 -18.12 16.10 -49.55
CA GLU A 17 -18.05 17.27 -50.44
C GLU A 17 -19.00 18.44 -50.09
N HIS A 18 -18.74 19.60 -50.72
CA HIS A 18 -19.57 20.79 -50.63
C HIS A 18 -21.01 20.59 -51.14
N GLN A 19 -21.99 21.07 -50.38
CA GLN A 19 -23.18 21.70 -50.95
C GLN A 19 -23.43 23.08 -50.30
N GLN A 20 -24.19 23.91 -51.01
CA GLN A 20 -24.16 25.37 -50.84
C GLN A 20 -25.03 25.87 -49.68
N SER A 21 -24.61 27.00 -49.11
CA SER A 21 -25.36 27.72 -48.09
C SER A 21 -26.45 28.61 -48.69
N THR A 22 -27.65 28.56 -48.09
CA THR A 22 -28.65 29.62 -48.17
C THR A 22 -29.20 29.90 -46.79
N SER A 23 -29.16 31.17 -46.37
CA SER A 23 -29.68 31.67 -45.10
C SER A 23 -30.98 32.45 -45.31
N VAL A 24 -31.85 32.48 -44.28
CA VAL A 24 -32.72 33.61 -43.91
C VAL A 24 -33.38 33.29 -42.55
N PRO A 25 -33.57 34.26 -41.63
CA PRO A 25 -34.08 34.00 -40.28
C PRO A 25 -35.51 34.51 -40.01
N LEU A 26 -36.16 33.94 -38.99
CA LEU A 26 -37.34 34.45 -38.26
C LEU A 26 -37.19 34.00 -36.79
N SER A 27 -37.49 34.68 -35.69
CA SER A 27 -38.00 36.02 -35.31
C SER A 27 -39.16 35.86 -34.30
N ASP A 28 -38.91 36.25 -33.04
CA ASP A 28 -39.82 36.67 -31.96
C ASP A 28 -41.23 36.05 -31.77
N THR A 29 -41.49 35.55 -30.56
CA THR A 29 -42.51 36.03 -29.57
C THR A 29 -42.74 34.97 -28.47
N ALA A 30 -43.38 35.21 -27.32
CA ALA A 30 -43.37 36.33 -26.33
C ALA A 30 -44.26 35.91 -25.12
N GLY A 31 -43.98 36.39 -23.89
CA GLY A 31 -44.78 36.14 -22.66
C GLY A 31 -43.90 35.71 -21.47
N SER A 32 -43.69 36.48 -20.38
CA SER A 32 -44.62 37.15 -19.44
C SER A 32 -45.41 36.13 -18.61
N THR A 33 -45.44 36.09 -17.27
CA THR A 33 -45.14 37.06 -16.17
C THR A 33 -44.35 36.37 -15.02
N ALA A 34 -43.48 36.96 -14.18
CA ALA A 34 -43.42 38.26 -13.48
C ALA A 34 -44.20 38.35 -12.13
N VAL A 35 -43.54 38.08 -10.98
CA VAL A 35 -43.97 38.49 -9.62
C VAL A 35 -42.77 38.93 -8.75
N LEU A 36 -42.96 40.08 -8.10
CA LEU A 36 -42.27 40.80 -7.00
C LEU A 36 -41.43 39.98 -5.98
N GLY A 37 -40.38 40.50 -5.31
CA GLY A 37 -39.65 41.77 -5.49
C GLY A 37 -39.48 42.68 -4.22
N ARG A 38 -38.42 42.48 -3.41
CA ARG A 38 -37.76 43.47 -2.50
C ARG A 38 -36.62 42.81 -1.69
N GLY A 39 -35.46 43.42 -1.40
CA GLY A 39 -34.87 44.65 -1.98
C GLY A 39 -33.75 45.31 -1.15
N GLY A 40 -32.54 45.47 -1.74
CA GLY A 40 -31.43 46.33 -1.25
C GLY A 40 -30.41 45.67 -0.31
N TYR A 41 -29.09 45.93 -0.36
CA TYR A 41 -28.21 46.74 -1.24
C TYR A 41 -26.76 46.17 -1.15
N GLY A 42 -25.77 46.48 -2.01
CA GLY A 42 -25.75 47.23 -3.27
C GLY A 42 -24.39 47.92 -3.55
N SER A 43 -23.99 48.03 -4.84
CA SER A 43 -22.85 48.82 -5.43
C SER A 43 -21.40 48.47 -5.03
N GLY A 44 -20.37 48.53 -5.90
CA GLY A 44 -20.25 48.86 -7.35
C GLY A 44 -19.18 47.95 -8.04
N GLU A 45 -19.04 47.81 -9.37
CA GLU A 45 -18.64 48.80 -10.42
C GLU A 45 -17.18 49.31 -10.28
N LEU A 46 -16.30 49.43 -11.30
CA LEU A 46 -16.27 49.22 -12.78
C LEU A 46 -14.78 48.95 -13.20
N SER A 47 -14.42 48.02 -14.11
CA SER A 47 -14.17 48.16 -15.58
C SER A 47 -12.86 48.85 -16.06
N ARG A 48 -12.39 48.48 -17.28
CA ARG A 48 -11.30 49.06 -18.14
C ARG A 48 -9.81 48.80 -17.82
N THR A 49 -8.83 48.76 -18.76
CA THR A 49 -8.73 48.34 -20.21
C THR A 49 -7.25 48.31 -20.69
N ASP A 50 -6.91 47.34 -21.57
CA ASP A 50 -6.02 47.38 -22.77
C ASP A 50 -4.51 47.80 -22.76
N SER A 51 -3.85 47.54 -23.92
CA SER A 51 -2.44 47.75 -24.35
C SER A 51 -1.37 46.77 -23.78
N GLU A 52 -0.44 46.09 -24.50
CA GLU A 52 -0.06 45.81 -25.92
C GLU A 52 1.42 46.17 -26.27
N TYR A 53 2.06 45.40 -27.19
CA TYR A 53 3.48 45.42 -27.65
C TYR A 53 4.56 45.00 -26.61
N GLN A 54 5.74 44.45 -26.96
CA GLN A 54 6.50 44.38 -28.24
C GLN A 54 7.34 43.07 -28.40
N ASP A 55 7.94 42.84 -29.58
CA ASP A 55 8.52 41.57 -30.08
C ASP A 55 9.99 41.20 -29.69
N GLU A 56 10.33 39.90 -29.81
CA GLU A 56 11.55 39.17 -30.32
C GLU A 56 12.99 39.79 -30.30
N PRO A 57 14.12 39.04 -30.50
CA PRO A 57 14.30 37.60 -30.82
C PRO A 57 15.43 36.82 -30.05
N SER A 58 15.60 35.53 -30.42
CA SER A 58 16.89 34.79 -30.62
C SER A 58 17.56 33.89 -29.54
N ASN A 59 17.51 32.58 -29.82
CA ASN A 59 18.60 31.58 -29.94
C ASN A 59 19.63 31.21 -28.83
N VAL A 60 20.11 29.95 -28.99
CA VAL A 60 21.32 29.27 -28.47
C VAL A 60 21.15 28.37 -27.22
N ALA A 61 21.78 27.20 -27.30
CA ALA A 61 21.69 26.08 -26.36
C ALA A 61 22.57 26.24 -25.09
N GLY A 62 22.23 25.49 -24.05
CA GLY A 62 23.03 25.31 -22.83
C GLY A 62 22.49 24.13 -22.00
N SER A 63 23.36 23.47 -21.22
CA SER A 63 23.00 22.29 -20.43
C SER A 63 23.58 22.37 -19.01
N LEU A 64 23.06 21.49 -18.14
CA LEU A 64 23.54 21.09 -16.81
C LEU A 64 23.34 22.03 -15.59
N ALA A 65 22.61 21.45 -14.63
CA ALA A 65 22.91 21.39 -13.18
C ALA A 65 22.73 22.65 -12.29
N GLY A 66 22.42 22.37 -11.02
CA GLY A 66 22.19 23.38 -9.97
C GLY A 66 23.20 23.34 -8.82
N PRO A 67 22.99 24.13 -7.75
CA PRO A 67 23.85 24.20 -6.56
C PRO A 67 23.56 23.01 -5.59
N SER A 68 24.49 22.42 -4.81
CA SER A 68 25.77 22.87 -4.19
C SER A 68 25.58 23.83 -2.98
N SER A 69 26.42 23.91 -1.93
CA SER A 69 27.53 23.08 -1.38
C SER A 69 27.64 23.36 0.15
N ALA A 70 28.50 22.79 1.00
CA ALA A 70 29.56 21.76 0.91
C ALA A 70 29.32 20.72 2.05
N ALA A 71 30.19 20.30 3.00
CA ALA A 71 31.62 20.42 3.36
C ALA A 71 31.93 19.28 4.40
N ASP A 72 33.14 18.88 4.81
CA ASP A 72 34.53 19.10 4.35
C ASP A 72 35.45 17.96 4.89
N ARG A 73 36.79 18.11 4.85
CA ARG A 73 37.81 17.25 5.50
C ARG A 73 38.92 18.06 6.19
N PRO A 74 39.90 17.42 6.85
CA PRO A 74 41.24 17.39 6.23
C PRO A 74 41.94 16.00 6.31
N SER A 75 43.26 15.97 6.05
CA SER A 75 43.91 14.88 5.30
C SER A 75 45.42 14.70 5.55
N LYS A 76 45.97 13.56 5.07
CA LYS A 76 47.33 13.35 4.48
C LYS A 76 47.37 11.91 3.92
N ALA A 77 47.57 11.68 2.61
CA ALA A 77 48.84 11.67 1.83
C ALA A 77 49.52 10.27 1.85
N GLN A 78 50.12 9.71 0.77
CA GLN A 78 50.47 10.26 -0.56
C GLN A 78 50.82 9.12 -1.57
N SER A 79 50.55 9.30 -2.89
CA SER A 79 51.13 8.53 -4.06
C SER A 79 50.87 6.99 -4.11
N SER A 80 50.93 6.23 -5.21
CA SER A 80 51.34 6.35 -6.65
C SER A 80 50.92 5.05 -7.42
N LEU A 81 50.85 4.89 -8.76
CA LEU A 81 50.87 5.76 -9.97
C LEU A 81 50.50 4.92 -11.23
N ILE A 82 50.09 5.59 -12.32
CA ILE A 82 50.19 5.19 -13.77
C ILE A 82 49.16 4.19 -14.40
N ASP A 83 48.76 4.56 -15.63
CA ASP A 83 47.78 4.03 -16.60
C ASP A 83 48.51 3.61 -17.94
N PRO A 84 47.89 3.33 -19.13
CA PRO A 84 46.80 2.39 -19.49
C PRO A 84 46.94 1.66 -20.90
N PHE A 85 45.99 0.76 -21.24
CA PHE A 85 45.50 0.40 -22.62
C PHE A 85 46.51 -0.25 -23.66
N PRO A 86 46.12 -0.58 -24.94
CA PRO A 86 45.12 -1.59 -25.37
C PRO A 86 45.49 -2.49 -26.62
N LEU A 87 44.57 -3.41 -27.02
CA LEU A 87 44.30 -3.97 -28.38
C LEU A 87 45.31 -4.87 -29.15
N SER A 88 44.84 -6.05 -29.64
CA SER A 88 45.06 -6.66 -30.99
C SER A 88 44.44 -8.09 -31.11
N GLY A 89 44.45 -8.74 -32.30
CA GLY A 89 43.56 -9.89 -32.64
C GLY A 89 44.20 -11.21 -33.19
N PRO A 90 43.78 -11.76 -34.37
CA PRO A 90 43.24 -13.15 -34.45
C PRO A 90 43.90 -14.13 -35.47
N ARG A 91 43.56 -15.44 -35.42
CA ARG A 91 43.60 -16.57 -36.42
C ARG A 91 42.85 -17.80 -35.79
N ASP A 92 42.39 -18.92 -36.41
CA ASP A 92 42.09 -19.40 -37.79
C ASP A 92 41.23 -20.71 -37.74
N ASP A 93 40.53 -21.05 -38.85
CA ASP A 93 40.28 -22.34 -39.59
C ASP A 93 40.36 -23.75 -38.89
N THR A 94 39.70 -24.87 -39.32
CA THR A 94 38.87 -25.25 -40.51
C THR A 94 37.80 -26.37 -40.22
N VAL A 95 37.33 -27.19 -41.20
CA VAL A 95 35.97 -27.81 -41.28
C VAL A 95 35.89 -29.33 -41.71
N SER A 96 34.77 -30.03 -41.38
CA SER A 96 34.23 -31.35 -41.90
C SER A 96 34.95 -32.68 -41.51
N LEU A 97 34.32 -33.81 -41.09
CA LEU A 97 33.13 -34.67 -41.49
C LEU A 97 33.44 -35.73 -42.59
N PRO A 98 32.75 -36.91 -42.73
CA PRO A 98 31.66 -37.53 -41.92
C PRO A 98 31.70 -39.09 -41.68
N SER A 99 30.82 -39.56 -40.76
CA SER A 99 29.98 -40.81 -40.78
C SER A 99 30.48 -42.25 -41.03
N THR A 100 29.98 -43.18 -40.20
CA THR A 100 29.41 -44.50 -40.61
C THR A 100 28.43 -45.00 -39.51
N ALA A 101 27.57 -46.01 -39.77
CA ALA A 101 26.42 -46.37 -38.91
C ALA A 101 26.17 -47.89 -38.80
N VAL A 102 25.35 -48.33 -37.82
CA VAL A 102 24.47 -49.54 -37.86
C VAL A 102 23.53 -49.61 -36.62
N SER A 103 22.45 -50.38 -36.73
CA SER A 103 21.33 -50.68 -35.80
C SER A 103 21.67 -51.07 -34.34
N GLY A 104 20.74 -51.06 -33.36
CA GLY A 104 19.34 -50.56 -33.34
C GLY A 104 18.33 -51.41 -32.52
N SER A 105 17.17 -50.80 -32.19
CA SER A 105 15.86 -51.42 -31.78
C SER A 105 15.67 -52.08 -30.39
N VAL A 106 14.38 -52.17 -30.01
CA VAL A 106 13.72 -52.91 -28.89
C VAL A 106 13.70 -52.24 -27.49
N VAL A 107 12.62 -52.54 -26.73
CA VAL A 107 12.12 -51.79 -25.55
C VAL A 107 11.96 -52.75 -24.32
N PRO A 108 11.13 -52.51 -23.27
CA PRO A 108 11.60 -52.42 -21.87
C PRO A 108 11.28 -53.64 -20.97
N SER A 109 11.71 -53.59 -19.70
CA SER A 109 11.21 -54.45 -18.61
C SER A 109 11.10 -53.71 -17.26
N HIS A 110 10.18 -54.16 -16.41
CA HIS A 110 9.83 -53.56 -15.11
C HIS A 110 10.72 -54.05 -13.94
N HIS A 111 10.81 -53.25 -12.86
CA HIS A 111 10.40 -53.54 -11.46
C HIS A 111 11.03 -52.47 -10.50
N THR A 112 10.39 -51.87 -9.49
CA THR A 112 9.81 -52.37 -8.21
C THR A 112 10.77 -53.26 -7.38
N GLU A 113 10.97 -53.13 -6.06
CA GLU A 113 10.25 -52.42 -4.98
C GLU A 113 11.20 -51.70 -3.96
N SER A 114 10.59 -51.07 -2.95
CA SER A 114 11.20 -50.39 -1.79
C SER A 114 11.68 -51.31 -0.65
N ARG A 115 12.63 -50.84 0.18
CA ARG A 115 12.48 -50.89 1.66
C ARG A 115 13.43 -49.97 2.46
N GLN A 116 13.11 -49.82 3.74
CA GLN A 116 13.80 -49.01 4.78
C GLN A 116 14.55 -49.91 5.79
N LEU A 117 15.57 -49.40 6.49
CA LEU A 117 15.63 -49.26 7.98
C LEU A 117 17.05 -49.14 8.60
N ALA A 118 17.36 -47.93 9.12
CA ALA A 118 17.84 -47.69 10.50
C ALA A 118 19.26 -48.23 10.93
N PRO A 119 19.75 -48.05 12.20
CA PRO A 119 21.04 -47.38 12.41
C PRO A 119 22.06 -48.06 13.38
N GLY A 120 23.27 -47.49 13.50
CA GLY A 120 24.34 -47.92 14.44
C GLY A 120 24.84 -46.80 15.38
N ARG A 121 25.53 -47.17 16.49
CA ARG A 121 25.93 -46.25 17.58
C ARG A 121 27.15 -46.76 18.37
N GLY A 122 28.07 -45.86 18.77
CA GLY A 122 29.22 -46.12 19.67
C GLY A 122 30.59 -45.76 19.04
N THR A 123 31.69 -45.50 19.76
CA THR A 123 31.97 -45.37 21.21
C THR A 123 33.21 -44.47 21.45
N ILE A 124 33.50 -44.08 22.70
CA ILE A 124 34.52 -43.10 23.17
C ILE A 124 35.94 -43.69 23.28
N ILE A 125 36.99 -42.88 23.03
CA ILE A 125 38.34 -42.96 23.66
C ILE A 125 38.85 -41.53 23.99
N THR A 126 39.74 -41.39 24.98
CA THR A 126 40.28 -40.12 25.56
C THR A 126 41.78 -40.20 25.86
N THR A 127 42.57 -39.13 25.62
CA THR A 127 43.92 -38.78 26.20
C THR A 127 44.54 -37.58 25.42
N ASP A 128 45.46 -36.73 25.91
CA ASP A 128 45.81 -36.32 27.29
C ASP A 128 46.69 -35.02 27.34
N THR A 129 46.63 -34.24 28.43
CA THR A 129 47.62 -33.23 28.93
C THR A 129 48.02 -32.02 28.03
N SER A 130 48.69 -30.93 28.48
CA SER A 130 49.46 -30.64 29.72
C SER A 130 49.38 -29.17 30.25
N SER A 131 50.12 -28.86 31.33
CA SER A 131 50.19 -27.63 32.18
C SER A 131 50.98 -26.44 31.56
N VAL A 132 51.04 -25.20 32.09
CA VAL A 132 51.69 -24.63 33.33
C VAL A 132 51.29 -23.12 33.37
N GLU A 133 50.67 -22.47 34.39
CA GLU A 133 51.06 -22.02 35.77
C GLU A 133 51.40 -20.49 35.91
N ARG A 134 51.03 -19.92 37.08
CA ARG A 134 51.27 -18.63 37.82
C ARG A 134 52.45 -17.71 37.43
N ASP A 135 52.59 -16.44 37.87
CA ASP A 135 51.83 -15.41 38.65
C ASP A 135 52.54 -14.03 38.47
N THR A 136 51.93 -12.88 38.84
CA THR A 136 52.59 -11.69 39.47
C THR A 136 51.60 -10.54 39.80
N ASP A 137 52.03 -9.56 40.63
CA ASP A 137 51.17 -8.66 41.43
C ASP A 137 51.71 -7.20 41.57
N GLU A 138 50.89 -6.29 42.12
CA GLU A 138 51.13 -4.90 42.61
C GLU A 138 51.83 -3.84 41.70
N THR A 139 51.37 -2.58 41.61
CA THR A 139 51.60 -1.53 42.64
C THR A 139 50.86 -0.18 42.36
N ARG A 140 50.90 0.76 43.32
CA ARG A 140 50.33 2.14 43.41
C ARG A 140 51.47 3.18 43.63
N PRO A 141 51.29 4.48 44.05
CA PRO A 141 50.14 5.42 44.08
C PRO A 141 50.17 6.43 42.88
N VAL A 142 50.05 7.79 42.85
CA VAL A 142 49.89 9.01 43.72
C VAL A 142 49.19 10.10 42.84
N GLY A 143 48.55 11.21 43.25
CA GLY A 143 48.08 11.74 44.55
C GLY A 143 48.25 13.29 44.72
N ALA A 144 47.27 13.96 45.37
CA ALA A 144 47.27 15.37 45.86
C ALA A 144 47.15 16.57 44.88
N GLY A 145 46.55 17.68 45.34
CA GLY A 145 46.47 19.00 44.67
C GLY A 145 45.07 19.67 44.69
N SER A 146 44.91 20.85 45.30
CA SER A 146 43.60 21.50 45.55
C SER A 146 43.59 23.02 45.45
N SER A 147 42.56 23.64 44.84
CA SER A 147 42.07 25.00 45.21
C SER A 147 40.76 25.45 44.52
N GLU A 148 39.78 25.84 45.35
CA GLU A 148 38.90 27.04 45.36
C GLU A 148 38.21 27.69 44.12
N SER A 149 36.91 27.99 44.34
CA SER A 149 36.18 29.27 44.10
C SER A 149 35.63 29.70 42.72
N SER A 150 34.29 29.59 42.61
CA SER A 150 33.24 30.53 42.12
C SER A 150 33.48 31.64 41.06
N THR A 151 32.49 31.85 40.17
CA THR A 151 31.58 33.03 40.15
C THR A 151 30.54 32.96 39.00
N THR A 152 29.41 33.68 39.13
CA THR A 152 28.18 33.63 38.30
C THR A 152 28.06 34.77 37.28
N VAL A 153 27.35 34.57 36.15
CA VAL A 153 26.82 35.65 35.27
C VAL A 153 25.34 35.37 34.90
N ARG A 154 24.57 36.42 34.60
CA ARG A 154 23.10 36.43 34.39
C ARG A 154 22.67 36.44 32.90
N PRO A 155 21.41 36.09 32.58
CA PRO A 155 20.75 36.40 31.29
C PRO A 155 20.27 37.87 31.22
N ALA A 156 19.84 38.29 30.02
CA ALA A 156 19.42 39.67 29.70
C ALA A 156 17.88 39.88 29.64
N SER A 157 17.45 41.15 29.64
CA SER A 157 16.05 41.57 29.48
C SER A 157 15.96 43.00 28.92
N SER A 158 14.93 43.29 28.11
CA SER A 158 14.53 44.62 27.63
C SER A 158 12.98 44.74 27.77
N ASP A 159 12.28 45.87 27.69
CA ASP A 159 12.58 47.27 27.30
C ASP A 159 11.83 48.30 28.21
N LYS A 160 11.76 49.59 27.84
CA LYS A 160 11.13 50.69 28.62
C LYS A 160 9.97 51.41 27.89
N TYR A 161 8.92 51.72 28.68
CA TYR A 161 8.06 52.93 28.71
C TYR A 161 7.45 53.56 27.43
N LEU A 162 6.16 53.92 27.51
CA LEU A 162 5.69 55.33 27.44
C LEU A 162 4.24 55.54 27.96
N ASP A 163 3.85 56.81 28.08
CA ASP A 163 2.67 57.43 28.74
C ASP A 163 1.38 57.50 27.83
N THR A 164 0.17 58.01 28.17
CA THR A 164 -0.48 58.64 29.38
C THR A 164 -2.03 58.65 29.30
N ASN A 165 -2.69 59.15 30.37
CA ASN A 165 -3.95 59.96 30.42
C ASN A 165 -5.36 59.35 30.64
N GLU A 166 -6.31 60.23 31.02
CA GLU A 166 -7.43 59.99 31.96
C GLU A 166 -8.84 60.45 31.51
N THR A 167 -9.84 60.18 32.38
CA THR A 167 -11.16 60.84 32.59
C THR A 167 -12.41 60.34 31.82
N GLY A 168 -13.57 60.37 32.50
CA GLY A 168 -14.92 60.17 31.93
C GLY A 168 -15.91 59.40 32.83
N ASN A 169 -16.78 60.10 33.56
CA ASN A 169 -17.74 59.52 34.54
C ASN A 169 -19.17 59.31 33.95
N GLY A 170 -19.93 58.30 34.40
CA GLY A 170 -21.33 58.06 33.98
C GLY A 170 -22.06 56.91 34.69
N ASN A 171 -23.29 57.14 35.16
CA ASN A 171 -24.12 56.20 35.93
C ASN A 171 -24.78 55.08 35.08
N GLU A 172 -25.01 53.89 35.66
CA GLU A 172 -26.36 53.45 36.10
C GLU A 172 -26.37 52.12 36.90
N LYS A 173 -27.53 51.76 37.47
CA LYS A 173 -27.79 50.57 38.31
C LYS A 173 -28.24 49.38 37.44
N GLY A 174 -28.01 48.09 37.74
CA GLY A 174 -27.36 47.45 38.88
C GLY A 174 -28.30 46.47 39.62
N ASN A 175 -28.00 45.16 39.64
CA ASN A 175 -28.44 44.17 40.65
C ASN A 175 -27.85 42.75 40.38
N THR A 176 -26.78 42.36 41.07
CA THR A 176 -26.51 40.95 41.43
C THR A 176 -25.65 40.90 42.70
N GLN A 177 -25.97 39.95 43.58
CA GLN A 177 -25.51 39.83 44.98
C GLN A 177 -23.99 39.81 45.19
N ASP A 178 -23.54 40.40 46.30
CA ASP A 178 -22.13 40.41 46.74
C ASP A 178 -21.55 39.01 46.94
N LEU A 179 -20.48 38.70 46.21
CA LEU A 179 -19.41 37.83 46.68
C LEU A 179 -18.28 38.74 47.19
N GLY A 180 -18.11 38.81 48.51
CA GLY A 180 -17.23 39.79 49.14
C GLY A 180 -15.79 39.77 48.62
N GLU A 181 -15.27 40.92 48.22
CA GLU A 181 -13.92 41.06 47.67
C GLU A 181 -12.86 40.64 48.68
N LEU A 182 -12.05 39.64 48.32
CA LEU A 182 -10.87 39.26 49.09
C LEU A 182 -9.82 40.36 48.98
N SER A 183 -9.38 40.89 50.13
CA SER A 183 -8.38 41.95 50.18
C SER A 183 -7.11 41.52 49.44
N GLU A 184 -6.47 42.45 48.73
CA GLU A 184 -5.22 42.17 47.99
C GLU A 184 -4.13 41.54 48.89
N LYS A 185 -4.12 41.87 50.18
CA LYS A 185 -3.24 41.24 51.18
C LYS A 185 -3.53 39.75 51.35
N GLN A 186 -4.79 39.34 51.36
CA GLN A 186 -5.21 37.93 51.43
C GLN A 186 -4.90 37.20 50.12
N LEU A 187 -5.09 37.84 48.95
CA LEU A 187 -4.75 37.24 47.65
C LEU A 187 -3.24 37.04 47.46
N ARG A 188 -2.41 37.97 47.97
CA ARG A 188 -0.94 37.80 48.05
C ARG A 188 -0.56 36.72 49.06
N GLN A 189 -1.21 36.65 50.22
CA GLN A 189 -0.94 35.64 51.24
C GLN A 189 -1.36 34.22 50.80
N ALA A 190 -2.41 34.10 49.97
CA ALA A 190 -2.83 32.86 49.31
C ALA A 190 -1.97 32.52 48.07
N GLY A 191 -0.98 33.34 47.71
CA GLY A 191 -0.04 33.09 46.61
C GLY A 191 -0.61 33.23 45.18
N MET A 192 -1.87 33.65 45.02
CA MET A 192 -2.52 33.72 43.70
C MET A 192 -2.09 34.92 42.85
N ILE A 193 -1.40 35.92 43.44
CA ILE A 193 -0.77 37.02 42.71
C ILE A 193 0.77 36.89 42.81
N ALA A 194 1.29 35.79 42.29
CA ALA A 194 2.72 35.53 42.16
C ALA A 194 3.08 35.33 40.68
N THR A 195 3.47 36.40 39.99
CA THR A 195 3.78 36.41 38.54
C THR A 195 5.06 35.66 38.15
N THR A 196 5.76 35.05 39.12
CA THR A 196 6.90 34.15 38.88
C THR A 196 6.86 32.95 39.82
N THR A 197 7.31 31.80 39.34
CA THR A 197 7.39 30.53 40.12
C THR A 197 8.28 30.64 41.36
N ALA A 198 9.28 31.54 41.35
CA ALA A 198 10.12 31.83 42.50
C ALA A 198 9.33 32.46 43.67
N GLY A 199 8.35 33.33 43.38
CA GLY A 199 7.53 33.98 44.40
C GLY A 199 6.66 33.00 45.18
N ALA A 200 6.00 32.08 44.48
CA ALA A 200 5.20 31.01 45.10
C ALA A 200 6.05 30.11 46.02
N GLY A 201 7.28 29.79 45.63
CA GLY A 201 8.21 29.00 46.45
C GLY A 201 8.61 29.68 47.77
N MET A 202 8.72 31.02 47.78
CA MET A 202 9.00 31.76 49.01
C MET A 202 7.77 31.90 49.91
N ALA A 203 6.58 32.13 49.34
CA ALA A 203 5.33 32.17 50.11
C ALA A 203 5.05 30.84 50.83
N ALA A 204 5.23 29.72 50.12
CA ALA A 204 5.10 28.38 50.70
C ALA A 204 6.10 28.12 51.85
N ARG A 205 7.37 28.56 51.69
CA ARG A 205 8.37 28.49 52.77
C ARG A 205 8.01 29.35 53.97
N GLY A 206 7.42 30.53 53.77
CA GLY A 206 6.94 31.40 54.84
C GLY A 206 5.83 30.75 55.67
N MET A 207 4.85 30.11 55.03
CA MET A 207 3.78 29.38 55.73
C MET A 207 4.31 28.18 56.51
N LEU A 208 5.23 27.40 55.92
CA LEU A 208 5.85 26.25 56.59
C LEU A 208 6.70 26.64 57.81
N ALA A 209 7.18 27.90 57.90
CA ALA A 209 7.98 28.39 59.01
C ALA A 209 7.15 28.85 60.23
N GLN A 210 5.84 29.10 60.09
CA GLN A 210 4.97 29.53 61.20
C GLN A 210 4.10 28.41 61.79
N SER A 211 3.95 27.27 61.11
CA SER A 211 3.37 26.07 61.73
C SER A 211 4.39 25.41 62.66
N GLY A 212 4.23 25.62 63.97
CA GLY A 212 5.07 25.00 65.00
C GLY A 212 5.10 23.47 64.93
N GLN A 213 6.16 22.88 65.50
CA GLN A 213 6.58 21.48 65.35
C GLN A 213 5.43 20.47 65.17
N ARG A 214 5.24 20.04 63.93
CA ARG A 214 4.80 18.68 63.61
C ARG A 214 5.99 17.96 63.03
N GLU A 215 6.42 16.87 63.68
CA GLU A 215 7.42 15.99 63.09
C GLU A 215 6.91 15.48 61.73
N PRO A 216 7.80 15.37 60.71
CA PRO A 216 7.41 14.76 59.45
C PRO A 216 7.01 13.31 59.73
N ARG A 217 5.75 12.95 59.43
CA ARG A 217 5.27 11.55 59.49
C ARG A 217 6.30 10.67 58.78
N GLY A 218 6.87 9.73 59.53
CA GLY A 218 8.16 9.14 59.22
C GLY A 218 8.30 8.71 57.75
N TRP A 219 9.25 9.31 57.05
CA TRP A 219 9.85 8.69 55.89
C TRP A 219 10.55 7.42 56.38
N GLN A 220 9.92 6.26 56.19
CA GLN A 220 10.66 5.00 56.26
C GLN A 220 11.75 5.08 55.18
N GLU A 221 13.00 4.90 55.58
CA GLU A 221 14.08 4.66 54.62
C GLU A 221 13.82 3.33 53.92
N VAL A 222 13.13 3.41 52.78
CA VAL A 222 13.00 2.28 51.86
C VAL A 222 14.38 2.07 51.25
N GLU A 223 15.16 1.18 51.85
CA GLU A 223 16.51 0.81 51.39
C GLU A 223 16.43 0.39 49.91
N VAL A 224 16.95 1.26 49.04
CA VAL A 224 16.86 1.05 47.59
C VAL A 224 17.91 0.01 47.20
N GLU A 225 17.47 -1.14 46.69
CA GLU A 225 18.37 -2.24 46.31
C GLU A 225 19.59 -1.74 45.50
N PRO A 226 20.82 -2.09 45.90
CA PRO A 226 22.04 -1.59 45.27
C PRO A 226 22.12 -2.02 43.80
N LYS A 227 22.32 -1.03 42.91
CA LYS A 227 22.34 -1.25 41.46
C LYS A 227 23.65 -1.89 41.02
N TYR A 228 23.60 -3.15 40.60
CA TYR A 228 24.75 -3.92 40.16
C TYR A 228 25.06 -3.77 38.66
N HIS A 229 26.35 -3.85 38.29
CA HIS A 229 26.78 -3.95 36.89
C HIS A 229 26.45 -5.33 36.30
N LEU A 230 26.26 -5.41 34.98
CA LEU A 230 25.69 -6.58 34.26
C LEU A 230 26.32 -7.94 34.62
N PHE A 231 27.64 -7.99 34.84
CA PHE A 231 28.39 -9.22 35.09
C PHE A 231 28.48 -9.62 36.58
N HIS A 232 28.11 -8.73 37.51
CA HIS A 232 28.31 -8.90 38.95
C HIS A 232 27.78 -10.24 39.48
N PRO A 233 28.47 -10.91 40.44
CA PRO A 233 28.05 -12.22 40.94
C PRO A 233 26.66 -12.25 41.56
N ALA A 234 26.26 -11.19 42.28
CA ALA A 234 24.96 -11.12 42.97
C ALA A 234 23.76 -11.25 42.02
N ILE A 235 23.90 -10.83 40.75
CA ILE A 235 22.84 -10.93 39.73
C ILE A 235 23.01 -12.13 38.77
N ARG A 236 23.92 -13.08 39.05
CA ARG A 236 24.17 -14.24 38.19
C ARG A 236 22.91 -15.08 37.93
N LYS A 237 22.04 -15.25 38.94
CA LYS A 237 20.77 -16.00 38.82
C LYS A 237 19.77 -15.25 37.93
N GLN A 238 19.62 -13.94 38.16
CA GLN A 238 18.73 -13.04 37.43
C GLN A 238 19.16 -12.93 35.96
N ARG A 239 20.47 -12.76 35.70
CA ARG A 239 21.08 -12.75 34.35
C ARG A 239 20.82 -14.06 33.61
N HIS A 240 21.04 -15.21 34.24
CA HIS A 240 20.77 -16.50 33.61
C HIS A 240 19.27 -16.72 33.34
N LEU A 241 18.38 -16.30 34.26
CA LEU A 241 16.93 -16.37 34.06
C LEU A 241 16.45 -15.46 32.91
N ALA A 242 17.02 -14.24 32.79
CA ALA A 242 16.73 -13.32 31.70
C ALA A 242 17.18 -13.89 30.35
N ILE A 243 18.42 -14.40 30.27
CA ILE A 243 18.95 -15.06 29.06
C ILE A 243 18.09 -16.28 28.70
N LYS A 244 17.74 -17.14 29.66
CA LYS A 244 16.89 -18.31 29.41
C LYS A 244 15.50 -17.93 28.88
N LYS A 245 14.84 -16.93 29.47
CA LYS A 245 13.55 -16.42 28.98
C LYS A 245 13.67 -15.78 27.59
N GLY A 246 14.71 -14.98 27.36
CA GLY A 246 15.00 -14.35 26.07
C GLY A 246 15.28 -15.37 24.97
N ALA A 247 16.06 -16.40 25.24
CA ALA A 247 16.37 -17.47 24.28
C ALA A 247 15.13 -18.31 23.90
N ILE A 248 14.27 -18.65 24.87
CA ILE A 248 13.01 -19.35 24.60
C ILE A 248 12.06 -18.47 23.77
N LEU A 249 11.94 -17.18 24.11
CA LEU A 249 11.13 -16.21 23.37
C LEU A 249 11.65 -16.01 21.94
N PHE A 250 12.97 -15.86 21.77
CA PHE A 250 13.62 -15.73 20.47
C PHE A 250 13.38 -16.97 19.60
N LEU A 251 13.62 -18.18 20.12
CA LEU A 251 13.35 -19.43 19.41
C LEU A 251 11.88 -19.55 18.98
N PHE A 252 10.94 -19.19 19.85
CA PHE A 252 9.51 -19.20 19.53
C PHE A 252 9.15 -18.19 18.43
N ILE A 253 9.66 -16.96 18.51
CA ILE A 253 9.48 -15.94 17.46
C ILE A 253 10.09 -16.41 16.14
N THR A 254 11.31 -16.98 16.16
CA THR A 254 11.99 -17.48 14.95
C THR A 254 11.17 -18.57 14.27
N LEU A 255 10.66 -19.55 15.02
CA LEU A 255 9.84 -20.64 14.46
C LEU A 255 8.50 -20.12 13.90
N LEU A 256 7.84 -19.19 14.62
CA LEU A 256 6.60 -18.55 14.16
C LEU A 256 6.83 -17.73 12.88
N LEU A 257 7.91 -16.96 12.83
CA LEU A 257 8.31 -16.15 11.67
C LEU A 257 8.66 -17.04 10.48
N TRP A 258 9.36 -18.16 10.69
CA TRP A 258 9.70 -19.09 9.61
C TRP A 258 8.43 -19.71 8.99
N ALA A 259 7.47 -20.12 9.81
CA ALA A 259 6.16 -20.60 9.34
C ALA A 259 5.37 -19.51 8.60
N CYS A 260 5.35 -18.27 9.11
CA CYS A 260 4.66 -17.15 8.46
C CYS A 260 5.28 -16.76 7.12
N LEU A 261 6.61 -16.65 7.03
CA LEU A 261 7.30 -16.34 5.76
C LEU A 261 7.15 -17.48 4.75
N SER A 262 7.18 -18.73 5.18
CA SER A 262 6.93 -19.89 4.32
C SER A 262 5.51 -19.88 3.75
N PHE A 263 4.51 -19.43 4.53
CA PHE A 263 3.14 -19.24 4.04
C PHE A 263 3.03 -18.09 3.03
N PHE A 264 3.71 -16.96 3.26
CA PHE A 264 3.70 -15.84 2.32
C PHE A 264 4.40 -16.19 1.00
N TRP A 265 5.68 -16.58 1.07
CA TRP A 265 6.49 -16.94 -0.12
C TRP A 265 5.95 -18.19 -0.84
N GLY A 266 5.34 -19.12 -0.12
CA GLY A 266 4.67 -20.27 -0.72
C GLY A 266 3.49 -19.90 -1.63
N SER A 267 2.90 -18.71 -1.47
CA SER A 267 1.85 -18.22 -2.38
C SER A 267 2.41 -17.66 -3.69
N THR A 268 3.64 -17.12 -3.67
CA THR A 268 4.31 -16.48 -4.81
C THR A 268 5.27 -17.42 -5.55
N TYR A 269 5.74 -18.50 -4.93
CA TYR A 269 6.81 -19.37 -5.47
C TYR A 269 6.50 -20.00 -6.84
N LEU A 270 5.23 -20.21 -7.18
CA LEU A 270 4.79 -20.76 -8.47
C LEU A 270 3.87 -19.80 -9.24
N LEU A 271 4.05 -18.48 -9.06
CA LEU A 271 3.19 -17.46 -9.68
C LEU A 271 3.28 -17.52 -11.21
N GLU A 272 4.50 -17.54 -11.75
CA GLU A 272 4.79 -17.53 -13.19
C GLU A 272 4.32 -18.83 -13.88
N ASN A 273 4.52 -19.99 -13.23
CA ASN A 273 3.97 -21.27 -13.67
C ASN A 273 2.44 -21.28 -13.78
N ASN A 274 1.74 -20.34 -13.14
CA ASN A 274 0.28 -20.21 -13.22
C ASN A 274 -0.18 -19.11 -14.19
N PHE A 275 0.72 -18.42 -14.91
CA PHE A 275 0.34 -17.40 -15.89
C PHE A 275 -0.53 -17.95 -17.04
N HIS A 276 -0.47 -19.25 -17.32
CA HIS A 276 -1.38 -19.90 -18.28
C HIS A 276 -2.86 -19.79 -17.87
N ARG A 277 -3.16 -19.45 -16.62
CA ARG A 277 -4.53 -19.18 -16.13
C ARG A 277 -5.02 -17.76 -16.46
N LEU A 278 -4.12 -16.88 -16.90
CA LEU A 278 -4.44 -15.55 -17.40
C LEU A 278 -4.90 -15.70 -18.87
N THR A 279 -6.07 -15.17 -19.19
CA THR A 279 -6.68 -15.31 -20.51
C THR A 279 -6.52 -14.03 -21.34
N VAL A 280 -6.05 -14.19 -22.57
CA VAL A 280 -6.01 -13.15 -23.60
C VAL A 280 -7.09 -13.45 -24.63
N ASN A 281 -8.14 -12.64 -24.74
CA ASN A 281 -9.12 -12.81 -25.82
C ASN A 281 -8.52 -12.29 -27.12
N TYR A 282 -8.50 -13.08 -28.19
CA TYR A 282 -8.06 -12.65 -29.51
C TYR A 282 -9.25 -12.55 -30.47
N ILE A 283 -9.52 -11.34 -30.97
CA ILE A 283 -10.60 -11.03 -31.91
C ILE A 283 -9.97 -10.49 -33.20
N SER A 284 -10.53 -10.80 -34.37
CA SER A 284 -10.16 -10.11 -35.62
C SER A 284 -11.40 -9.59 -36.33
N PHE A 285 -11.60 -8.26 -36.30
CA PHE A 285 -12.64 -7.60 -37.09
C PHE A 285 -12.16 -7.32 -38.54
N ASP A 286 -10.93 -7.69 -38.91
CA ASP A 286 -10.37 -7.53 -40.25
C ASP A 286 -10.96 -8.59 -41.19
N THR A 287 -12.17 -8.34 -41.70
CA THR A 287 -12.95 -9.23 -42.59
C THR A 287 -12.36 -9.42 -43.99
N ASP A 288 -11.15 -8.92 -44.24
CA ASP A 288 -10.44 -9.04 -45.51
C ASP A 288 -10.03 -10.51 -45.74
N PRO A 289 -10.48 -11.18 -46.83
CA PRO A 289 -10.15 -12.58 -47.09
C PRO A 289 -8.65 -12.86 -47.26
N GLU A 290 -7.86 -11.82 -47.55
CA GLU A 290 -6.41 -11.84 -47.63
C GLU A 290 -5.75 -11.06 -46.48
N SER A 291 -6.37 -11.06 -45.29
CA SER A 291 -5.80 -10.45 -44.08
C SER A 291 -4.40 -11.00 -43.77
N PHE A 292 -3.40 -10.12 -43.66
CA PHE A 292 -2.03 -10.54 -43.28
C PHE A 292 -1.87 -10.71 -41.76
N LEU A 293 -2.66 -9.97 -40.98
CA LEU A 293 -2.62 -9.98 -39.52
C LEU A 293 -3.33 -11.20 -38.94
N THR A 294 -4.50 -11.55 -39.47
CA THR A 294 -5.35 -12.60 -38.87
C THR A 294 -4.66 -13.97 -38.81
N PRO A 295 -4.03 -14.50 -39.89
CA PRO A 295 -3.34 -15.79 -39.84
C PRO A 295 -2.08 -15.74 -38.97
N ALA A 296 -1.34 -14.62 -38.99
CA ALA A 296 -0.11 -14.47 -38.23
C ALA A 296 -0.36 -14.48 -36.71
N ILE A 297 -1.32 -13.70 -36.24
CA ILE A 297 -1.66 -13.62 -34.80
C ILE A 297 -2.37 -14.90 -34.35
N THR A 298 -3.24 -15.50 -35.17
CA THR A 298 -3.84 -16.83 -34.87
C THR A 298 -2.78 -17.91 -34.72
N THR A 299 -1.74 -17.90 -35.56
CA THR A 299 -0.62 -18.85 -35.46
C THR A 299 0.18 -18.64 -34.17
N ALA A 300 0.44 -17.38 -33.79
CA ALA A 300 1.12 -17.07 -32.54
C ALA A 300 0.30 -17.44 -31.29
N ALA A 301 -1.02 -17.20 -31.30
CA ALA A 301 -1.95 -17.61 -30.25
C ALA A 301 -1.96 -19.13 -30.06
N ASN A 302 -2.02 -19.89 -31.14
CA ASN A 302 -1.96 -21.36 -31.11
C ASN A 302 -0.59 -21.87 -30.62
N ALA A 303 0.52 -21.20 -31.00
CA ALA A 303 1.84 -21.54 -30.51
C ALA A 303 1.99 -21.28 -28.99
N GLN A 304 1.45 -20.17 -28.48
CA GLN A 304 1.42 -19.87 -27.03
C GLN A 304 0.61 -20.92 -26.26
N ASN A 305 -0.54 -21.35 -26.79
CA ASN A 305 -1.37 -22.40 -26.19
C ASN A 305 -0.74 -23.81 -26.23
N ALA A 306 0.33 -24.01 -27.01
CA ALA A 306 1.05 -25.28 -27.08
C ALA A 306 2.25 -25.34 -26.12
N LEU A 307 2.58 -24.26 -25.42
CA LEU A 307 3.68 -24.21 -24.45
C LEU A 307 3.33 -25.01 -23.17
N PRO A 308 4.32 -25.65 -22.52
CA PRO A 308 4.07 -26.37 -21.28
C PRO A 308 3.77 -25.38 -20.14
N GLY A 309 2.90 -25.76 -19.21
CA GLY A 309 2.57 -24.94 -18.02
C GLY A 309 3.73 -24.70 -17.03
N SER A 310 4.93 -25.17 -17.34
CA SER A 310 6.18 -24.79 -16.68
C SER A 310 6.77 -23.46 -17.18
N GLU A 311 6.37 -23.01 -18.38
CA GLU A 311 6.85 -21.77 -19.01
C GLU A 311 5.86 -20.62 -18.79
N ALA A 312 6.40 -19.41 -18.59
CA ALA A 312 5.63 -18.20 -18.30
C ALA A 312 4.93 -17.65 -19.56
N HIS A 313 3.78 -18.24 -19.90
CA HIS A 313 2.91 -17.83 -21.00
C HIS A 313 1.48 -17.54 -20.50
N MET A 314 0.65 -16.94 -21.35
CA MET A 314 -0.79 -16.75 -21.08
C MET A 314 -1.60 -17.56 -22.11
N THR A 315 -2.81 -18.01 -21.76
CA THR A 315 -3.68 -18.74 -22.70
C THR A 315 -4.44 -17.75 -23.59
N TRP A 316 -4.33 -17.92 -24.90
CA TRP A 316 -5.01 -17.11 -25.90
C TRP A 316 -6.31 -17.78 -26.33
N ILE A 317 -7.44 -17.09 -26.17
CA ILE A 317 -8.77 -17.58 -26.56
C ILE A 317 -9.14 -16.87 -27.86
N VAL A 318 -9.08 -17.59 -28.99
CA VAL A 318 -9.61 -17.11 -30.26
C VAL A 318 -11.13 -16.93 -30.12
N LYS A 319 -11.64 -15.77 -30.53
CA LYS A 319 -13.03 -15.36 -30.43
C LYS A 319 -13.60 -15.03 -31.80
N ASP A 320 -14.86 -15.42 -32.00
CA ASP A 320 -15.62 -15.03 -33.18
C ASP A 320 -16.00 -13.53 -33.05
N PRO A 321 -15.78 -12.69 -34.06
CA PRO A 321 -16.28 -11.31 -34.07
C PRO A 321 -17.79 -11.20 -33.85
N ALA A 322 -18.58 -12.23 -34.19
CA ALA A 322 -20.01 -12.28 -33.92
C ALA A 322 -20.38 -12.37 -32.42
N ASP A 323 -19.44 -12.73 -31.53
CA ASP A 323 -19.62 -12.60 -30.07
C ASP A 323 -19.64 -11.12 -29.60
N TYR A 324 -19.22 -10.18 -30.46
CA TYR A 324 -18.98 -8.77 -30.14
C TYR A 324 -19.77 -7.82 -31.08
N PRO A 325 -21.11 -7.80 -31.02
CA PRO A 325 -21.95 -7.02 -31.93
C PRO A 325 -21.75 -5.50 -31.83
N ASP A 326 -21.44 -4.94 -30.66
CA ASP A 326 -21.04 -3.54 -30.49
C ASP A 326 -19.52 -3.33 -30.68
N GLY A 327 -18.83 -4.34 -31.23
CA GLY A 327 -17.43 -4.31 -31.64
C GLY A 327 -16.46 -4.01 -30.50
N LEU A 328 -15.68 -2.95 -30.66
CA LEU A 328 -14.72 -2.51 -29.63
C LEU A 328 -15.40 -2.15 -28.30
N GLN A 329 -16.67 -1.74 -28.31
CA GLN A 329 -17.37 -1.39 -27.07
C GLN A 329 -17.61 -2.63 -26.20
N ASP A 330 -17.93 -3.78 -26.80
CA ASP A 330 -18.02 -5.05 -26.07
C ASP A 330 -16.64 -5.50 -25.54
N VAL A 331 -15.56 -5.32 -26.30
CA VAL A 331 -14.20 -5.61 -25.84
C VAL A 331 -13.83 -4.77 -24.61
N TYR A 332 -14.12 -3.48 -24.61
CA TYR A 332 -13.94 -2.62 -23.42
C TYR A 332 -14.78 -3.08 -22.22
N MET A 333 -16.01 -3.56 -22.45
CA MET A 333 -16.86 -4.09 -21.38
C MET A 333 -16.35 -5.43 -20.84
N ASP A 334 -15.79 -6.29 -21.69
CA ASP A 334 -15.17 -7.57 -21.29
C ASP A 334 -13.98 -7.36 -20.35
N ILE A 335 -13.08 -6.44 -20.70
CA ILE A 335 -11.92 -6.04 -19.88
C ILE A 335 -12.40 -5.40 -18.57
N LYS A 336 -13.34 -4.45 -18.63
CA LYS A 336 -13.90 -3.78 -17.45
C LYS A 336 -14.60 -4.75 -16.51
N ALA A 337 -15.30 -5.76 -17.04
CA ALA A 337 -15.95 -6.83 -16.29
C ALA A 337 -15.02 -7.99 -15.92
N GLN A 338 -13.69 -7.83 -16.10
CA GLN A 338 -12.65 -8.80 -15.74
C GLN A 338 -12.83 -10.21 -16.38
N ARG A 339 -13.57 -10.32 -17.49
CA ARG A 339 -13.83 -11.61 -18.19
C ARG A 339 -12.55 -12.20 -18.79
N CYS A 340 -11.63 -11.35 -19.22
CA CYS A 340 -10.27 -11.68 -19.62
C CYS A 340 -9.25 -10.77 -18.91
N TRP A 341 -7.97 -11.13 -18.97
CA TRP A 341 -6.88 -10.30 -18.44
C TRP A 341 -6.40 -9.25 -19.45
N ALA A 342 -6.44 -9.62 -20.74
CA ALA A 342 -6.24 -8.71 -21.85
C ALA A 342 -7.07 -9.13 -23.07
N ALA A 343 -7.15 -8.25 -24.06
CA ALA A 343 -7.62 -8.58 -25.39
C ALA A 343 -6.66 -8.05 -26.45
N VAL A 344 -6.47 -8.81 -27.52
CA VAL A 344 -5.75 -8.41 -28.73
C VAL A 344 -6.75 -8.42 -29.87
N VAL A 345 -6.94 -7.27 -30.50
CA VAL A 345 -7.94 -7.06 -31.54
C VAL A 345 -7.25 -6.62 -32.82
N VAL A 346 -7.44 -7.36 -33.92
CA VAL A 346 -7.21 -6.78 -35.25
C VAL A 346 -8.39 -5.89 -35.58
N ASN A 347 -8.14 -4.61 -35.87
CA ASN A 347 -9.20 -3.64 -36.11
C ASN A 347 -9.86 -3.85 -37.49
N ALA A 348 -11.10 -3.40 -37.62
CA ALA A 348 -11.87 -3.57 -38.84
C ALA A 348 -11.18 -2.88 -40.04
N ASN A 349 -11.12 -3.59 -41.17
CA ASN A 349 -10.45 -3.14 -42.40
C ASN A 349 -8.95 -2.84 -42.24
N ALA A 350 -8.25 -3.35 -41.23
CA ALA A 350 -6.81 -3.07 -41.02
C ALA A 350 -5.94 -3.41 -42.25
N THR A 351 -6.21 -4.54 -42.91
CA THR A 351 -5.48 -4.92 -44.14
C THR A 351 -5.94 -4.08 -45.35
N THR A 352 -7.24 -3.81 -45.46
CA THR A 352 -7.80 -3.03 -46.58
C THR A 352 -7.36 -1.56 -46.52
N ALA A 353 -7.30 -0.95 -45.34
CA ALA A 353 -6.81 0.42 -45.13
C ALA A 353 -5.33 0.57 -45.54
N TRP A 354 -4.49 -0.42 -45.21
CA TRP A 354 -3.10 -0.48 -45.68
C TRP A 354 -3.01 -0.56 -47.21
N ARG A 355 -3.80 -1.45 -47.85
CA ARG A 355 -3.88 -1.54 -49.33
C ARG A 355 -4.32 -0.21 -49.95
N ASN A 356 -5.37 0.40 -49.39
CA ASN A 356 -5.91 1.67 -49.88
C ASN A 356 -4.86 2.79 -49.81
N ALA A 357 -4.13 2.91 -48.69
CA ALA A 357 -3.09 3.94 -48.54
C ALA A 357 -2.00 3.85 -49.61
N LEU A 358 -1.56 2.63 -49.96
CA LEU A 358 -0.60 2.40 -51.05
C LEU A 358 -1.20 2.60 -52.46
N GLN A 359 -2.53 2.48 -52.61
CA GLN A 359 -3.24 2.72 -53.88
C GLN A 359 -3.63 4.19 -54.09
N THR A 360 -3.70 5.01 -53.05
CA THR A 360 -4.10 6.43 -53.11
C THR A 360 -2.96 7.41 -52.81
N GLY A 361 -1.89 6.95 -52.16
CA GLY A 361 -0.85 7.85 -51.63
C GLY A 361 -1.24 8.55 -50.33
N ASP A 362 -2.18 7.98 -49.55
CA ASP A 362 -2.67 8.57 -48.30
C ASP A 362 -1.60 8.59 -47.20
N SER A 363 -0.94 9.74 -47.08
CA SER A 363 0.09 10.00 -46.08
C SER A 363 -0.45 10.08 -44.65
N SER A 364 -1.78 10.10 -44.45
CA SER A 364 -2.41 10.10 -43.12
C SER A 364 -2.53 8.69 -42.50
N TYR A 365 -2.22 7.63 -43.25
CA TYR A 365 -2.25 6.25 -42.76
C TYR A 365 -1.35 6.05 -41.53
N ASP A 366 -1.95 5.65 -40.41
CA ASP A 366 -1.26 5.29 -39.17
C ASP A 366 -1.21 3.76 -39.00
N PRO A 367 -0.03 3.11 -39.11
CA PRO A 367 0.14 1.69 -38.85
C PRO A 367 -0.35 1.25 -37.45
N THR A 368 -0.24 2.10 -36.42
CA THR A 368 -0.58 1.72 -35.03
C THR A 368 -2.07 1.43 -34.85
N GLY A 369 -2.93 1.99 -35.71
CA GLY A 369 -4.36 1.70 -35.76
C GLY A 369 -4.72 0.28 -36.22
N ALA A 370 -3.77 -0.53 -36.69
CA ALA A 370 -4.06 -1.87 -37.19
C ALA A 370 -4.43 -2.90 -36.09
N VAL A 371 -3.84 -2.79 -34.89
CA VAL A 371 -4.07 -3.73 -33.77
C VAL A 371 -4.29 -2.97 -32.46
N GLY A 372 -5.40 -3.24 -31.77
CA GLY A 372 -5.64 -2.76 -30.41
C GLY A 372 -5.26 -3.81 -29.36
N VAL A 373 -4.51 -3.40 -28.33
CA VAL A 373 -4.17 -4.23 -27.17
C VAL A 373 -4.83 -3.62 -25.94
N TYR A 374 -5.79 -4.34 -25.34
CA TYR A 374 -6.63 -3.83 -24.27
C TYR A 374 -6.31 -4.56 -22.96
N TYR A 375 -6.14 -3.83 -21.86
CA TYR A 375 -6.04 -4.39 -20.50
C TYR A 375 -6.56 -3.38 -19.45
N SER A 376 -6.52 -3.75 -18.16
CA SER A 376 -6.85 -2.84 -17.07
C SER A 376 -5.82 -2.94 -15.94
N SER A 377 -4.96 -1.93 -15.79
CA SER A 377 -4.02 -1.84 -14.67
C SER A 377 -4.74 -1.70 -13.32
N ALA A 378 -5.97 -1.17 -13.31
CA ALA A 378 -6.81 -1.16 -12.12
C ALA A 378 -7.27 -2.56 -11.67
N ARG A 379 -7.29 -3.59 -12.55
CA ARG A 379 -7.57 -4.99 -12.16
C ARG A 379 -6.58 -5.47 -11.11
N PHE A 380 -5.28 -5.38 -11.40
CA PHE A 380 -4.17 -5.61 -10.47
C PHE A 380 -2.89 -5.02 -11.08
N TYR A 381 -2.45 -3.85 -10.59
CA TYR A 381 -1.38 -3.09 -11.25
C TYR A 381 -0.04 -3.87 -11.30
N GLN A 382 0.31 -4.59 -10.23
CA GLN A 382 1.53 -5.40 -10.17
C GLN A 382 1.55 -6.47 -11.27
N VAL A 383 0.50 -7.29 -11.39
CA VAL A 383 0.43 -8.34 -12.41
C VAL A 383 0.31 -7.74 -13.81
N THR A 384 -0.51 -6.70 -13.98
CA THR A 384 -0.80 -6.14 -15.31
C THR A 384 0.40 -5.41 -15.90
N LEU A 385 1.07 -4.56 -15.11
CA LEU A 385 2.13 -3.67 -15.60
C LEU A 385 3.54 -4.28 -15.52
N LEU A 386 3.78 -5.28 -14.65
CA LEU A 386 5.08 -5.96 -14.59
C LEU A 386 5.15 -7.21 -15.48
N TYR A 387 4.01 -7.86 -15.77
CA TYR A 387 3.98 -9.15 -16.48
C TYR A 387 3.07 -9.15 -17.73
N VAL A 388 1.78 -8.81 -17.60
CA VAL A 388 0.83 -8.92 -18.75
C VAL A 388 1.25 -8.03 -19.92
N ASP A 389 1.56 -6.77 -19.67
CA ASP A 389 2.07 -5.82 -20.67
C ASP A 389 3.38 -6.30 -21.34
N ALA A 390 4.34 -6.77 -20.55
CA ALA A 390 5.62 -7.27 -21.05
C ALA A 390 5.46 -8.53 -21.93
N ILE A 391 4.67 -9.50 -21.48
CA ILE A 391 4.39 -10.76 -22.20
C ILE A 391 3.64 -10.49 -23.50
N LEU A 392 2.66 -9.55 -23.51
CA LEU A 392 1.96 -9.16 -24.74
C LEU A 392 2.90 -8.49 -25.75
N LYS A 393 3.77 -7.58 -25.31
CA LYS A 393 4.77 -6.92 -26.17
C LYS A 393 5.73 -7.91 -26.82
N GLN A 394 6.22 -8.89 -26.04
CA GLN A 394 7.05 -9.98 -26.54
C GLN A 394 6.30 -10.87 -27.54
N ASN A 395 5.08 -11.29 -27.20
CA ASN A 395 4.28 -12.20 -28.03
C ASN A 395 3.79 -11.59 -29.35
N LEU A 396 3.61 -10.26 -29.41
CA LEU A 396 3.20 -9.56 -30.63
C LEU A 396 4.36 -9.25 -31.59
N GLN A 397 5.61 -9.26 -31.12
CA GLN A 397 6.79 -8.90 -31.93
C GLN A 397 6.93 -9.79 -33.18
N THR A 398 6.87 -11.11 -33.00
CA THR A 398 7.01 -12.10 -34.09
C THR A 398 5.85 -12.05 -35.09
N PRO A 399 4.57 -12.20 -34.71
CA PRO A 399 3.46 -12.21 -35.67
C PRO A 399 3.31 -10.89 -36.43
N LEU A 400 3.57 -9.73 -35.81
CA LEU A 400 3.60 -8.46 -36.53
C LEU A 400 4.74 -8.43 -37.56
N SER A 401 5.93 -8.92 -37.22
CA SER A 401 7.04 -9.07 -38.17
C SER A 401 6.68 -9.96 -39.36
N THR A 402 6.01 -11.10 -39.11
CA THR A 402 5.51 -12.00 -40.16
C THR A 402 4.45 -11.33 -41.05
N ALA A 403 3.47 -10.64 -40.46
CA ALA A 403 2.44 -9.92 -41.20
C ALA A 403 3.03 -8.80 -42.08
N ARG A 404 3.96 -8.00 -41.53
CA ARG A 404 4.75 -6.98 -42.24
C ARG A 404 5.48 -7.56 -43.46
N GLY A 405 6.22 -8.66 -43.26
CA GLY A 405 6.98 -9.31 -44.33
C GLY A 405 6.08 -9.86 -45.45
N ASN A 406 4.94 -10.46 -45.10
CA ASN A 406 3.99 -10.98 -46.08
C ASN A 406 3.28 -9.86 -46.87
N ALA A 407 2.84 -8.80 -46.19
CA ALA A 407 2.24 -7.63 -46.84
C ALA A 407 3.23 -6.91 -47.76
N TYR A 408 4.46 -6.64 -47.29
CA TYR A 408 5.51 -6.03 -48.12
C TYR A 408 5.85 -6.90 -49.34
N LYS A 409 5.94 -8.22 -49.18
CA LYS A 409 6.12 -9.15 -50.30
C LYS A 409 4.97 -9.06 -51.31
N SER A 410 3.72 -9.05 -50.84
CA SER A 410 2.53 -8.89 -51.70
C SER A 410 2.58 -7.57 -52.48
N PHE A 411 2.84 -6.45 -51.81
CA PHE A 411 3.02 -5.14 -52.47
C PHE A 411 4.12 -5.17 -53.53
N VAL A 412 5.31 -5.68 -53.22
CA VAL A 412 6.44 -5.73 -54.17
C VAL A 412 6.09 -6.57 -55.40
N THR A 413 5.42 -7.72 -55.24
CA THR A 413 4.96 -8.53 -56.38
C THR A 413 3.97 -7.78 -57.27
N THR A 414 3.08 -6.96 -56.71
CA THR A 414 2.13 -6.15 -57.50
C THR A 414 2.76 -4.88 -58.10
N ALA A 415 3.72 -4.26 -57.42
CA ALA A 415 4.35 -3.01 -57.82
C ALA A 415 5.45 -3.16 -58.88
N GLN A 416 6.00 -4.37 -59.08
CA GLN A 416 7.09 -4.65 -60.04
C GLN A 416 6.83 -4.16 -61.48
N SER A 417 5.58 -4.10 -61.92
CA SER A 417 5.17 -3.62 -63.24
C SER A 417 4.39 -2.28 -63.22
N ASN A 418 4.27 -1.63 -62.05
CA ASN A 418 3.46 -0.43 -61.86
C ASN A 418 4.26 0.69 -61.19
N THR A 419 4.86 1.56 -62.01
CA THR A 419 5.63 2.73 -61.57
C THR A 419 4.79 3.70 -60.74
N THR A 420 3.49 3.87 -61.04
CA THR A 420 2.59 4.72 -60.27
C THR A 420 2.41 4.21 -58.84
N ALA A 421 2.25 2.90 -58.63
CA ALA A 421 2.18 2.30 -57.29
C ALA A 421 3.47 2.52 -56.48
N LEU A 422 4.64 2.55 -57.15
CA LEU A 422 5.91 2.87 -56.48
C LEU A 422 5.98 4.35 -56.06
N THR A 423 5.51 5.28 -56.90
CA THR A 423 5.44 6.71 -56.56
C THR A 423 4.43 6.99 -55.43
N LEU A 424 3.28 6.30 -55.41
CA LEU A 424 2.29 6.44 -54.33
C LEU A 424 2.81 5.84 -53.01
N ALA A 425 3.51 4.71 -53.05
CA ALA A 425 4.18 4.14 -51.87
C ALA A 425 5.29 5.05 -51.31
N GLN A 426 5.97 5.85 -52.15
CA GLN A 426 6.93 6.86 -51.70
C GLN A 426 6.26 8.02 -50.93
N ALA A 427 4.98 8.29 -51.17
CA ALA A 427 4.21 9.27 -50.39
C ALA A 427 3.73 8.73 -49.02
N VAL A 428 3.75 7.40 -48.81
CA VAL A 428 3.30 6.73 -47.58
C VAL A 428 4.41 5.82 -47.01
N PRO A 429 5.58 6.35 -46.65
CA PRO A 429 6.73 5.55 -46.23
C PRO A 429 6.43 4.67 -45.00
N GLN A 430 5.51 5.07 -44.13
CA GLN A 430 5.10 4.29 -42.96
C GLN A 430 4.31 3.02 -43.31
N ALA A 431 3.55 3.01 -44.41
CA ALA A 431 2.86 1.82 -44.93
C ALA A 431 3.85 0.79 -45.52
N ILE A 432 5.08 1.18 -45.83
CA ILE A 432 6.16 0.28 -46.26
C ILE A 432 7.08 -0.11 -45.11
N GLY A 433 7.55 0.85 -44.32
CA GLY A 433 8.55 0.63 -43.27
C GLY A 433 8.02 0.02 -41.97
N SER A 434 6.75 0.29 -41.62
CA SER A 434 6.10 -0.25 -40.42
C SER A 434 4.94 -1.19 -40.76
N VAL A 435 4.24 -0.94 -41.88
CA VAL A 435 3.07 -1.68 -42.39
C VAL A 435 1.93 -1.73 -41.38
N PHE A 436 2.06 -2.52 -40.32
CA PHE A 436 1.12 -2.67 -39.22
C PHE A 436 1.85 -2.48 -37.88
N GLY A 437 1.27 -1.68 -36.99
CA GLY A 437 1.69 -1.50 -35.60
C GLY A 437 0.58 -1.94 -34.64
N TYR A 438 0.67 -1.48 -33.40
CA TYR A 438 -0.38 -1.66 -32.40
C TYR A 438 -0.44 -0.47 -31.43
N THR A 439 -1.61 -0.27 -30.84
CA THR A 439 -1.86 0.73 -29.78
C THR A 439 -2.35 0.03 -28.51
N ILE A 440 -1.85 0.47 -27.35
CA ILE A 440 -2.25 -0.05 -26.04
C ILE A 440 -3.34 0.84 -25.42
N PHE A 441 -4.42 0.20 -24.97
CA PHE A 441 -5.55 0.81 -24.30
C PHE A 441 -5.69 0.23 -22.88
N ASP A 442 -5.18 0.98 -21.90
CA ASP A 442 -5.38 0.66 -20.48
C ASP A 442 -6.70 1.29 -19.99
N TYR A 443 -7.73 0.48 -19.77
CA TYR A 443 -9.02 0.94 -19.25
C TYR A 443 -9.82 -0.15 -18.50
N PRO A 444 -10.28 0.11 -17.27
CA PRO A 444 -9.94 1.24 -16.41
C PRO A 444 -8.46 1.20 -15.97
N ASN A 445 -7.79 2.35 -15.97
CA ASN A 445 -6.38 2.47 -15.60
C ASN A 445 -6.19 3.04 -14.19
N ILE A 446 -5.03 2.78 -13.60
CA ILE A 446 -4.44 3.69 -12.61
C ILE A 446 -3.69 4.75 -13.40
N GLY A 447 -4.17 6.00 -13.40
CA GLY A 447 -3.55 7.06 -14.19
C GLY A 447 -2.07 7.29 -13.83
N ASN A 448 -1.25 7.68 -14.80
CA ASN A 448 0.22 7.75 -14.67
C ASN A 448 0.70 8.56 -13.44
N ASN A 449 -0.04 9.60 -13.05
CA ASN A 449 0.27 10.45 -11.89
C ASN A 449 -0.55 10.11 -10.63
N GLN A 450 -1.24 8.97 -10.60
CA GLN A 450 -2.17 8.53 -9.55
C GLN A 450 -1.67 7.30 -8.78
N TRP A 451 -0.38 6.99 -8.83
CA TRP A 451 0.22 5.79 -8.20
C TRP A 451 -0.03 5.67 -6.69
N GLY A 452 -0.29 6.79 -6.00
CA GLY A 452 -0.76 6.80 -4.60
C GLY A 452 -2.05 5.99 -4.37
N SER A 453 -2.84 5.75 -5.42
CA SER A 453 -4.04 4.91 -5.41
C SER A 453 -3.75 3.41 -5.25
N ALA A 454 -2.48 2.98 -5.31
CA ALA A 454 -2.06 1.63 -4.93
C ALA A 454 -1.96 1.44 -3.40
N ALA A 455 -1.57 2.47 -2.64
CA ALA A 455 -1.36 2.37 -1.19
C ALA A 455 -2.62 2.00 -0.36
N PRO A 456 -3.86 2.32 -0.78
CA PRO A 456 -5.07 1.77 -0.19
C PRO A 456 -5.23 0.26 -0.36
N MET A 457 -4.69 -0.34 -1.43
CA MET A 457 -4.84 -1.77 -1.71
C MET A 457 -4.00 -2.66 -0.79
N GLU A 458 -2.96 -2.12 -0.14
CA GLU A 458 -1.99 -2.94 0.60
C GLU A 458 -1.62 -2.31 1.95
N ALA A 459 -0.86 -1.22 1.93
CA ALA A 459 -0.30 -0.59 3.13
C ALA A 459 -1.39 -0.16 4.12
N SER A 460 -2.51 0.40 3.63
CA SER A 460 -3.64 0.82 4.47
C SER A 460 -4.28 -0.34 5.22
N LEU A 461 -4.28 -1.55 4.66
CA LEU A 461 -4.87 -2.74 5.28
C LEU A 461 -3.99 -3.25 6.44
N ILE A 462 -2.67 -3.19 6.28
CA ILE A 462 -1.71 -3.45 7.36
C ILE A 462 -1.94 -2.45 8.51
N TYR A 463 -2.09 -1.16 8.20
CA TYR A 463 -2.36 -0.13 9.19
C TYR A 463 -3.69 -0.36 9.94
N PHE A 464 -4.75 -0.78 9.25
CA PHE A 464 -6.04 -1.13 9.87
C PHE A 464 -5.88 -2.19 10.98
N VAL A 465 -5.19 -3.30 10.70
CA VAL A 465 -5.01 -4.38 11.69
C VAL A 465 -4.04 -3.98 12.81
N ILE A 466 -2.99 -3.19 12.52
CA ILE A 466 -2.07 -2.66 13.54
C ILE A 466 -2.79 -1.68 14.49
N PHE A 467 -3.60 -0.75 13.98
CA PHE A 467 -4.36 0.16 14.84
C PHE A 467 -5.44 -0.58 15.63
N ALA A 468 -6.12 -1.56 15.02
CA ALA A 468 -7.09 -2.39 15.73
C ALA A 468 -6.46 -3.20 16.87
N PHE A 469 -5.26 -3.76 16.66
CA PHE A 469 -4.44 -4.37 17.70
C PHE A 469 -4.10 -3.39 18.84
N TYR A 470 -3.65 -2.17 18.54
CA TYR A 470 -3.33 -1.19 19.58
C TYR A 470 -4.56 -0.78 20.40
N ILE A 471 -5.71 -0.59 19.75
CA ILE A 471 -6.99 -0.30 20.42
C ILE A 471 -7.38 -1.44 21.37
N ALA A 472 -7.32 -2.70 20.91
CA ALA A 472 -7.60 -3.87 21.75
C ALA A 472 -6.60 -4.00 22.91
N MET A 473 -5.29 -3.94 22.63
CA MET A 473 -4.23 -4.11 23.62
C MET A 473 -4.27 -3.03 24.70
N PHE A 474 -4.30 -1.75 24.32
CA PHE A 474 -4.33 -0.65 25.30
C PHE A 474 -5.70 -0.53 25.98
N GLY A 475 -6.80 -0.84 25.29
CA GLY A 475 -8.12 -0.98 25.91
C GLY A 475 -8.13 -2.05 27.00
N GLY A 476 -7.62 -3.25 26.71
CA GLY A 476 -7.47 -4.33 27.69
C GLY A 476 -6.57 -3.95 28.87
N ILE A 477 -5.41 -3.33 28.61
CA ILE A 477 -4.51 -2.84 29.67
C ILE A 477 -5.20 -1.78 30.53
N GLY A 478 -5.94 -0.84 29.93
CA GLY A 478 -6.68 0.22 30.63
C GLY A 478 -7.80 -0.34 31.51
N ARG A 479 -8.65 -1.22 30.99
CA ARG A 479 -9.72 -1.91 31.75
C ARG A 479 -9.18 -2.69 32.94
N ASN A 480 -8.01 -3.30 32.79
CA ASN A 480 -7.38 -4.12 33.84
C ASN A 480 -6.66 -3.26 34.89
N LYS A 481 -5.87 -2.25 34.49
CA LYS A 481 -5.18 -1.33 35.42
C LYS A 481 -6.14 -0.48 36.26
N SER A 482 -7.28 -0.08 35.70
CA SER A 482 -8.34 0.64 36.42
C SER A 482 -9.18 -0.24 37.35
N GLY A 483 -8.98 -1.55 37.34
CA GLY A 483 -9.83 -2.51 38.06
C GLY A 483 -11.26 -2.64 37.50
N LEU A 484 -11.58 -1.96 36.40
CA LEU A 484 -12.92 -1.91 35.81
C LEU A 484 -13.41 -3.31 35.38
N THR A 485 -12.52 -4.15 34.83
CA THR A 485 -12.81 -5.56 34.50
C THR A 485 -13.33 -6.37 35.70
N ALA A 486 -12.92 -6.03 36.93
CA ALA A 486 -13.37 -6.73 38.14
C ALA A 486 -14.73 -6.25 38.66
N LYS A 487 -15.13 -5.01 38.34
CA LYS A 487 -16.38 -4.38 38.83
C LYS A 487 -17.56 -4.50 37.86
N LEU A 488 -17.31 -4.61 36.55
CA LEU A 488 -18.37 -4.76 35.54
C LEU A 488 -19.10 -6.10 35.65
N THR A 489 -20.40 -6.10 35.33
CA THR A 489 -21.17 -7.31 35.00
C THR A 489 -20.76 -7.84 33.61
N LEU A 490 -21.05 -9.11 33.32
CA LEU A 490 -20.71 -9.71 32.02
C LEU A 490 -21.33 -8.94 30.82
N PRO A 491 -22.62 -8.56 30.80
CA PRO A 491 -23.19 -7.80 29.69
C PRO A 491 -22.57 -6.41 29.54
N ALA A 492 -22.27 -5.72 30.64
CA ALA A 492 -21.62 -4.40 30.59
C ALA A 492 -20.16 -4.50 30.13
N MET A 493 -19.45 -5.58 30.45
CA MET A 493 -18.11 -5.88 29.93
C MET A 493 -18.13 -6.15 28.42
N LEU A 494 -19.11 -6.94 27.95
CA LEU A 494 -19.29 -7.20 26.51
C LEU A 494 -19.66 -5.91 25.76
N GLY A 495 -20.64 -5.15 26.26
CA GLY A 495 -21.05 -3.87 25.69
C GLY A 495 -19.91 -2.85 25.61
N LEU A 496 -19.07 -2.75 26.64
CA LEU A 496 -17.88 -1.89 26.61
C LEU A 496 -16.89 -2.30 25.51
N ARG A 497 -16.64 -3.60 25.34
CA ARG A 497 -15.65 -4.11 24.37
C ARG A 497 -16.17 -4.26 22.95
N VAL A 498 -17.48 -4.20 22.72
CA VAL A 498 -18.06 -3.99 21.39
C VAL A 498 -18.10 -2.49 21.09
N GLY A 499 -18.68 -1.69 21.98
CA GLY A 499 -18.94 -0.27 21.76
C GLY A 499 -17.70 0.60 21.61
N TRP A 500 -16.69 0.45 22.49
CA TRP A 500 -15.48 1.27 22.41
C TRP A 500 -14.68 1.04 21.12
N PRO A 501 -14.36 -0.20 20.71
CA PRO A 501 -13.70 -0.45 19.44
C PRO A 501 -14.52 0.03 18.23
N LEU A 502 -15.85 -0.18 18.20
CA LEU A 502 -16.69 0.35 17.10
C LEU A 502 -16.56 1.86 16.92
N ILE A 503 -16.66 2.64 18.02
CA ILE A 503 -16.50 4.10 17.99
C ILE A 503 -15.09 4.48 17.50
N ALA A 504 -14.05 3.83 18.02
CA ALA A 504 -12.68 4.09 17.62
C ALA A 504 -12.41 3.73 16.14
N TYR A 505 -12.94 2.61 15.66
CA TYR A 505 -12.79 2.14 14.27
C TYR A 505 -13.57 3.02 13.28
N PHE A 506 -14.72 3.57 13.67
CA PHE A 506 -15.50 4.52 12.87
C PHE A 506 -14.72 5.82 12.63
N ILE A 507 -14.04 6.31 13.66
CA ILE A 507 -13.14 7.47 13.56
C ILE A 507 -11.90 7.11 12.73
N MET A 508 -11.20 6.02 13.03
CA MET A 508 -9.97 5.63 12.32
C MET A 508 -10.19 5.37 10.82
N SER A 509 -11.31 4.76 10.43
CA SER A 509 -11.68 4.57 9.02
C SER A 509 -11.99 5.90 8.32
N LEU A 510 -12.59 6.87 9.01
CA LEU A 510 -12.80 8.21 8.47
C LEU A 510 -11.47 8.91 8.22
N TRP A 511 -10.56 8.92 9.21
CA TRP A 511 -9.24 9.54 9.08
C TRP A 511 -8.42 8.92 7.93
N GLN A 512 -8.38 7.59 7.81
CA GLN A 512 -7.69 6.96 6.67
C GLN A 512 -8.33 7.33 5.33
N THR A 513 -9.67 7.37 5.25
CA THR A 513 -10.37 7.74 4.01
C THR A 513 -10.17 9.21 3.64
N CYS A 514 -10.07 10.10 4.63
CA CYS A 514 -9.65 11.49 4.44
C CYS A 514 -8.21 11.61 3.91
N VAL A 515 -7.27 10.77 4.39
CA VAL A 515 -5.90 10.71 3.83
C VAL A 515 -5.93 10.25 2.37
N VAL A 516 -6.71 9.21 2.03
CA VAL A 516 -6.88 8.74 0.65
C VAL A 516 -7.45 9.83 -0.26
N ALA A 517 -8.43 10.61 0.21
CA ALA A 517 -8.99 11.75 -0.51
C ALA A 517 -7.99 12.94 -0.63
N ALA A 518 -7.17 13.18 0.39
CA ALA A 518 -6.13 14.21 0.36
C ALA A 518 -5.09 13.94 -0.73
N PHE A 519 -4.67 12.68 -0.89
CA PHE A 519 -3.79 12.20 -1.96
C PHE A 519 -4.47 12.02 -3.34
N LYS A 520 -5.67 12.61 -3.53
CA LYS A 520 -6.35 12.76 -4.84
C LYS A 520 -6.65 11.45 -5.58
N VAL A 521 -6.88 10.36 -4.84
CA VAL A 521 -7.41 9.10 -5.38
C VAL A 521 -8.80 9.37 -6.01
N PRO A 522 -9.12 8.82 -7.20
CA PRO A 522 -10.30 9.21 -8.00
C PRO A 522 -11.64 8.62 -7.48
N LEU A 523 -12.06 9.01 -6.27
CA LEU A 523 -13.28 8.47 -5.64
C LEU A 523 -14.59 8.90 -6.30
N THR A 524 -14.59 9.98 -7.09
CA THR A 524 -15.81 10.54 -7.72
C THR A 524 -16.16 9.93 -9.08
N ASN A 525 -15.22 9.26 -9.75
CA ASN A 525 -15.33 8.95 -11.18
C ASN A 525 -16.35 7.83 -11.50
N VAL A 526 -16.69 7.01 -10.50
CA VAL A 526 -17.55 5.82 -10.66
C VAL A 526 -18.89 5.97 -9.96
N LEU A 527 -18.86 6.44 -8.70
CA LEU A 527 -20.02 6.52 -7.81
C LEU A 527 -20.43 7.98 -7.49
N GLY A 528 -19.86 8.96 -8.19
CA GLY A 528 -20.10 10.38 -7.91
C GLY A 528 -19.72 10.74 -6.47
N SER A 529 -20.55 11.56 -5.82
CA SER A 529 -20.41 11.88 -4.39
C SER A 529 -20.51 10.66 -3.46
N GLY A 530 -21.05 9.53 -3.93
CA GLY A 530 -21.19 8.29 -3.16
C GLY A 530 -19.89 7.52 -2.94
N GLY A 531 -18.83 7.77 -3.73
CA GLY A 531 -17.59 6.98 -3.64
C GLY A 531 -16.80 7.18 -2.34
N PHE A 532 -16.77 8.41 -1.80
CA PHE A 532 -16.14 8.68 -0.50
C PHE A 532 -16.83 7.96 0.68
N PRO A 533 -18.15 8.09 0.90
CA PRO A 533 -18.81 7.36 1.98
C PRO A 533 -18.83 5.84 1.75
N ALA A 534 -18.86 5.37 0.50
CA ALA A 534 -18.70 3.94 0.18
C ALA A 534 -17.33 3.41 0.63
N LEU A 535 -16.23 4.11 0.31
CA LEU A 535 -14.89 3.73 0.76
C LEU A 535 -14.73 3.85 2.27
N TRP A 536 -15.30 4.87 2.90
CA TRP A 536 -15.28 5.01 4.36
C TRP A 536 -15.97 3.83 5.05
N MET A 537 -17.18 3.46 4.61
CA MET A 537 -17.90 2.31 5.18
C MET A 537 -17.20 0.98 4.88
N LEU A 538 -16.57 0.84 3.71
CA LEU A 538 -15.74 -0.32 3.38
C LEU A 538 -14.56 -0.45 4.35
N ASN A 539 -13.81 0.63 4.53
CA ASN A 539 -12.68 0.69 5.47
C ASN A 539 -13.15 0.42 6.90
N TYR A 540 -14.31 0.94 7.31
CA TYR A 540 -14.89 0.69 8.63
C TYR A 540 -15.14 -0.80 8.87
N VAL A 541 -15.86 -1.49 7.97
CA VAL A 541 -16.13 -2.93 8.13
C VAL A 541 -14.86 -3.79 8.07
N THR A 542 -13.86 -3.39 7.27
CA THR A 542 -12.55 -4.07 7.25
C THR A 542 -11.79 -3.91 8.57
N ILE A 543 -11.80 -2.73 9.22
CA ILE A 543 -11.21 -2.56 10.56
C ILE A 543 -11.97 -3.40 11.59
N ILE A 544 -13.32 -3.48 11.52
CA ILE A 544 -14.12 -4.29 12.46
C ILE A 544 -13.67 -5.75 12.44
N SER A 545 -13.64 -6.41 11.27
CA SER A 545 -13.18 -7.82 11.19
C SER A 545 -11.68 -7.98 11.46
N GLY A 546 -10.86 -6.98 11.10
CA GLY A 546 -9.45 -6.97 11.52
C GLY A 546 -9.29 -6.95 13.05
N GLY A 547 -10.22 -6.32 13.78
CA GLY A 547 -10.12 -5.98 15.19
C GLY A 547 -10.91 -6.82 16.18
N PHE A 548 -12.10 -7.31 15.83
CA PHE A 548 -12.88 -8.19 16.71
C PHE A 548 -12.21 -9.56 16.88
N ALA A 549 -11.48 -10.04 15.86
CA ALA A 549 -10.50 -11.12 16.01
C ALA A 549 -9.46 -10.83 17.12
N MET A 550 -8.90 -9.61 17.18
CA MET A 550 -7.92 -9.22 18.20
C MET A 550 -8.54 -9.12 19.60
N GLU A 551 -9.74 -8.55 19.75
CA GLU A 551 -10.47 -8.52 21.03
C GLU A 551 -10.85 -9.93 21.52
N THR A 552 -11.21 -10.83 20.60
CA THR A 552 -11.51 -12.25 20.89
C THR A 552 -10.27 -12.97 21.41
N VAL A 553 -9.14 -12.90 20.70
CA VAL A 553 -7.91 -13.57 21.12
C VAL A 553 -7.35 -12.95 22.40
N LEU A 554 -7.45 -11.63 22.58
CA LEU A 554 -7.08 -10.94 23.82
C LEU A 554 -7.81 -11.52 25.05
N ALA A 555 -9.08 -11.91 24.92
CA ALA A 555 -9.82 -12.54 26.01
C ALA A 555 -9.32 -13.96 26.34
N ILE A 556 -8.93 -14.72 25.32
CA ILE A 556 -8.45 -16.10 25.46
C ILE A 556 -7.03 -16.15 26.05
N VAL A 557 -6.06 -15.49 25.40
CA VAL A 557 -4.62 -15.62 25.72
C VAL A 557 -4.07 -14.49 26.60
N GLY A 558 -4.73 -13.33 26.63
CA GLY A 558 -4.31 -12.15 27.39
C GLY A 558 -3.25 -11.29 26.68
N PRO A 559 -2.98 -10.06 27.18
CA PRO A 559 -2.11 -9.09 26.51
C PRO A 559 -0.71 -9.59 26.11
N PRO A 560 0.04 -10.38 26.92
CA PRO A 560 1.40 -10.78 26.58
C PRO A 560 1.52 -11.66 25.33
N PHE A 561 0.47 -12.38 24.95
CA PHE A 561 0.49 -13.31 23.82
C PHE A 561 -0.21 -12.76 22.57
N LEU A 562 -0.95 -11.65 22.68
CA LEU A 562 -1.64 -11.03 21.55
C LEU A 562 -0.74 -10.69 20.35
N PRO A 563 0.52 -10.23 20.51
CA PRO A 563 1.43 -9.97 19.39
C PRO A 563 1.79 -11.22 18.56
N PHE A 564 1.76 -12.42 19.15
CA PHE A 564 2.04 -13.66 18.41
C PHE A 564 0.83 -14.15 17.60
N PHE A 565 -0.38 -13.67 17.90
CA PHE A 565 -1.54 -13.85 17.03
C PHE A 565 -1.57 -12.79 15.91
N LEU A 566 -1.13 -11.56 16.21
CA LEU A 566 -1.05 -10.48 15.23
C LEU A 566 -0.21 -10.86 14.00
N MET A 567 0.91 -11.56 14.19
CA MET A 567 1.79 -12.00 13.10
C MET A 567 1.07 -12.87 12.05
N PRO A 568 0.55 -14.08 12.37
CA PRO A 568 -0.17 -14.90 11.40
C PRO A 568 -1.47 -14.25 10.95
N TRP A 569 -2.14 -13.43 11.77
CA TRP A 569 -3.37 -12.73 11.37
C TRP A 569 -3.12 -11.69 10.27
N ILE A 570 -2.08 -10.86 10.39
CA ILE A 570 -1.63 -9.96 9.32
C ILE A 570 -1.17 -10.76 8.10
N ILE A 571 -0.37 -11.81 8.31
CA ILE A 571 0.23 -12.57 7.20
C ILE A 571 -0.83 -13.30 6.36
N ILE A 572 -1.79 -13.99 6.97
CA ILE A 572 -2.89 -14.65 6.24
C ILE A 572 -3.70 -13.64 5.43
N ASN A 573 -3.99 -12.48 6.02
CA ASN A 573 -4.73 -11.41 5.34
C ASN A 573 -3.92 -10.78 4.20
N ILE A 574 -2.65 -10.42 4.40
CA ILE A 574 -1.84 -9.75 3.37
C ILE A 574 -1.38 -10.71 2.27
N THR A 575 -1.24 -12.01 2.54
CA THR A 575 -1.04 -13.00 1.46
C THR A 575 -2.21 -12.98 0.47
N SER A 576 -3.43 -12.68 0.91
CA SER A 576 -4.60 -12.59 0.02
C SER A 576 -4.62 -11.35 -0.88
N SER A 577 -3.86 -10.30 -0.54
CA SER A 577 -3.97 -8.99 -1.18
C SER A 577 -3.00 -8.74 -2.32
N PHE A 578 -1.74 -9.19 -2.19
CA PHE A 578 -0.67 -8.87 -3.13
C PHE A 578 -0.96 -9.39 -4.55
N PHE A 579 -1.35 -10.66 -4.67
CA PHE A 579 -1.53 -11.32 -5.95
C PHE A 579 -2.96 -11.85 -6.18
N PRO A 580 -3.41 -11.99 -7.44
CA PRO A 580 -4.63 -12.69 -7.78
C PRO A 580 -4.63 -14.13 -7.27
N ILE A 581 -5.70 -14.53 -6.58
CA ILE A 581 -5.86 -15.90 -6.05
C ILE A 581 -5.91 -16.96 -7.17
N GLU A 582 -6.21 -16.58 -8.42
CA GLU A 582 -6.06 -17.46 -9.58
C GLU A 582 -4.61 -17.83 -9.91
N LEU A 583 -3.62 -16.97 -9.62
CA LEU A 583 -2.20 -17.23 -9.86
C LEU A 583 -1.51 -18.02 -8.72
N MET A 584 -2.13 -18.08 -7.55
CA MET A 584 -1.57 -18.83 -6.42
C MET A 584 -1.72 -20.35 -6.62
N PRO A 585 -0.88 -21.17 -5.94
CA PRO A 585 -1.11 -22.60 -5.79
C PRO A 585 -2.50 -22.90 -5.21
N VAL A 586 -3.09 -24.03 -5.61
CA VAL A 586 -4.49 -24.40 -5.31
C VAL A 586 -4.82 -24.34 -3.82
N PHE A 587 -3.84 -24.63 -2.95
CA PHE A 587 -3.94 -24.50 -1.50
C PHE A 587 -4.45 -23.11 -1.04
N TYR A 588 -3.95 -22.02 -1.62
CA TYR A 588 -4.29 -20.65 -1.20
C TYR A 588 -5.69 -20.20 -1.61
N ARG A 589 -6.46 -21.02 -2.35
CA ARG A 589 -7.84 -20.68 -2.75
C ARG A 589 -8.78 -20.44 -1.58
N PHE A 590 -8.46 -20.92 -0.37
CA PHE A 590 -9.24 -20.59 0.83
C PHE A 590 -9.20 -19.09 1.18
N LEU A 591 -8.17 -18.34 0.77
CA LEU A 591 -8.00 -16.93 1.11
C LEU A 591 -9.13 -16.01 0.62
N ARG A 592 -10.02 -16.50 -0.26
CA ARG A 592 -11.21 -15.79 -0.74
C ARG A 592 -12.16 -15.30 0.37
N TRP A 593 -12.15 -15.91 1.56
CA TRP A 593 -12.97 -15.44 2.69
C TRP A 593 -12.36 -14.24 3.46
N THR A 594 -11.06 -13.98 3.30
CA THR A 594 -10.37 -12.97 4.14
C THR A 594 -10.91 -11.54 3.88
N PRO A 595 -10.93 -10.67 4.90
CA PRO A 595 -11.33 -9.27 4.72
C PRO A 595 -10.51 -8.49 3.69
N PHE A 596 -9.22 -8.79 3.51
CA PHE A 596 -8.31 -7.97 2.69
C PHE A 596 -8.59 -8.10 1.18
N ILE A 597 -8.62 -9.31 0.62
CA ILE A 597 -9.00 -9.51 -0.80
C ILE A 597 -10.36 -8.85 -1.12
N ASN A 598 -11.32 -8.96 -0.19
CA ASN A 598 -12.65 -8.39 -0.37
C ASN A 598 -12.67 -6.86 -0.28
N ASN A 599 -11.89 -6.25 0.64
CA ASN A 599 -11.68 -4.81 0.65
C ASN A 599 -11.10 -4.33 -0.70
N ILE A 600 -10.08 -5.01 -1.22
CA ILE A 600 -9.37 -4.58 -2.43
C ILE A 600 -10.27 -4.63 -3.66
N MET A 601 -11.05 -5.70 -3.83
CA MET A 601 -11.98 -5.79 -4.96
C MET A 601 -13.07 -4.72 -4.86
N ALA A 602 -13.63 -4.48 -3.67
CA ALA A 602 -14.58 -3.39 -3.45
C ALA A 602 -13.96 -2.00 -3.67
N TYR A 603 -12.72 -1.76 -3.25
CA TYR A 603 -11.99 -0.51 -3.49
C TYR A 603 -11.72 -0.29 -4.99
N LYS A 604 -11.32 -1.32 -5.73
CA LYS A 604 -11.15 -1.27 -7.19
C LYS A 604 -12.46 -0.96 -7.92
N ILE A 605 -13.58 -1.53 -7.44
CA ILE A 605 -14.93 -1.16 -7.91
C ILE A 605 -15.23 0.32 -7.61
N ILE A 606 -14.97 0.81 -6.39
CA ILE A 606 -15.28 2.19 -5.97
C ILE A 606 -14.45 3.25 -6.72
N ALA A 607 -13.14 3.06 -6.83
CA ALA A 607 -12.21 4.05 -7.38
C ALA A 607 -12.06 3.97 -8.91
N PHE A 608 -12.18 2.78 -9.51
CA PHE A 608 -11.90 2.56 -10.93
C PHE A 608 -13.05 1.91 -11.72
N GLY A 609 -14.07 1.36 -11.06
CA GLY A 609 -15.26 0.81 -11.73
C GLY A 609 -15.00 -0.49 -12.48
N THR A 610 -13.93 -1.21 -12.11
CA THR A 610 -13.65 -2.58 -12.57
C THR A 610 -14.64 -3.58 -11.97
N ASP A 611 -14.77 -4.76 -12.57
CA ASP A 611 -15.62 -5.90 -12.18
C ASP A 611 -17.14 -5.62 -12.05
N LEU A 612 -17.59 -4.47 -12.59
CA LEU A 612 -18.97 -3.98 -12.56
C LEU A 612 -19.50 -3.64 -11.15
N THR A 613 -20.12 -2.46 -11.02
CA THR A 613 -20.53 -1.88 -9.72
C THR A 613 -21.51 -2.74 -8.92
N HIS A 614 -22.28 -3.64 -9.55
CA HIS A 614 -23.19 -4.55 -8.85
C HIS A 614 -22.49 -5.50 -7.87
N ARG A 615 -21.20 -5.83 -8.09
CA ARG A 615 -20.45 -6.76 -7.23
C ARG A 615 -19.96 -6.17 -5.92
N ILE A 616 -20.08 -4.85 -5.72
CA ILE A 616 -19.68 -4.20 -4.45
C ILE A 616 -20.38 -4.86 -3.24
N GLY A 617 -21.66 -5.21 -3.38
CA GLY A 617 -22.45 -5.85 -2.32
C GLY A 617 -21.97 -7.25 -1.92
N LEU A 618 -21.36 -8.00 -2.85
CA LEU A 618 -20.78 -9.32 -2.57
C LEU A 618 -19.62 -9.21 -1.59
N HIS A 619 -18.70 -8.28 -1.83
CA HIS A 619 -17.51 -8.10 -0.99
C HIS A 619 -17.85 -7.53 0.39
N PHE A 620 -18.77 -6.55 0.47
CA PHE A 620 -19.33 -6.12 1.75
C PHE A 620 -20.00 -7.29 2.48
N GLY A 621 -20.82 -8.10 1.79
CA GLY A 621 -21.49 -9.26 2.35
C GLY A 621 -20.53 -10.31 2.93
N ILE A 622 -19.41 -10.59 2.24
CA ILE A 622 -18.37 -11.51 2.74
C ILE A 622 -17.72 -10.93 4.00
N ILE A 623 -17.34 -9.64 4.02
CA ILE A 623 -16.75 -9.03 5.21
C ILE A 623 -17.74 -9.05 6.40
N PHE A 624 -19.01 -8.72 6.18
CA PHE A 624 -20.05 -8.86 7.20
C PHE A 624 -20.24 -10.30 7.67
N GLY A 625 -20.05 -11.29 6.79
CA GLY A 625 -20.03 -12.71 7.15
C GLY A 625 -18.92 -13.05 8.15
N VAL A 626 -17.70 -12.54 7.93
CA VAL A 626 -16.57 -12.73 8.86
C VAL A 626 -16.85 -12.04 10.20
N ILE A 627 -17.35 -10.78 10.18
CA ILE A 627 -17.79 -10.07 11.40
C ILE A 627 -18.86 -10.87 12.16
N GLY A 628 -19.79 -11.52 11.45
CA GLY A 628 -20.82 -12.37 12.05
C GLY A 628 -20.24 -13.58 12.78
N VAL A 629 -19.25 -14.25 12.19
CA VAL A 629 -18.52 -15.37 12.84
C VAL A 629 -17.76 -14.88 14.08
N GLU A 630 -17.08 -13.73 13.98
CA GLU A 630 -16.37 -13.12 15.10
C GLU A 630 -17.32 -12.71 16.23
N LEU A 631 -18.49 -12.15 15.92
CA LEU A 631 -19.53 -11.79 16.90
C LEU A 631 -20.17 -13.00 17.60
N ILE A 632 -20.09 -14.21 17.03
CA ILE A 632 -20.49 -15.46 17.71
C ILE A 632 -19.36 -15.95 18.63
N GLY A 633 -18.11 -15.91 18.18
CA GLY A 633 -16.95 -16.33 18.98
C GLY A 633 -16.62 -15.39 20.14
N PHE A 634 -16.83 -14.09 19.97
CA PHE A 634 -16.40 -13.07 20.92
C PHE A 634 -17.09 -13.16 22.31
N PRO A 635 -18.43 -13.29 22.43
CA PRO A 635 -19.08 -13.47 23.73
C PRO A 635 -18.59 -14.71 24.47
N ALA A 636 -18.34 -15.83 23.78
CA ALA A 636 -17.81 -17.05 24.38
C ALA A 636 -16.38 -16.83 24.92
N ALA A 637 -15.54 -16.09 24.20
CA ALA A 637 -14.20 -15.72 24.64
C ALA A 637 -14.23 -14.80 25.89
N VAL A 638 -15.17 -13.85 25.98
CA VAL A 638 -15.35 -12.98 27.16
C VAL A 638 -15.89 -13.76 28.36
N ILE A 639 -16.79 -14.73 28.15
CA ILE A 639 -17.25 -15.67 29.19
C ILE A 639 -16.07 -16.49 29.74
N TYR A 640 -15.21 -16.99 28.85
CA TYR A 640 -14.00 -17.73 29.23
C TYR A 640 -12.99 -16.87 30.00
N GLU A 641 -12.72 -15.63 29.58
CA GLU A 641 -11.91 -14.66 30.34
C GLU A 641 -12.48 -14.50 31.75
N ARG A 642 -13.79 -14.28 31.87
CA ARG A 642 -14.44 -14.04 33.17
C ARG A 642 -14.33 -15.25 34.10
N TRP A 643 -14.62 -16.46 33.60
CA TRP A 643 -14.46 -17.71 34.35
C TRP A 643 -13.03 -17.93 34.84
N LYS A 644 -12.04 -17.72 33.95
CA LYS A 644 -10.61 -17.83 34.23
C LYS A 644 -10.16 -16.83 35.30
N THR A 645 -10.61 -15.57 35.19
CA THR A 645 -10.31 -14.51 36.16
C THR A 645 -10.94 -14.75 37.53
N ASP A 646 -12.22 -15.14 37.60
CA ASP A 646 -12.89 -15.33 38.88
C ASP A 646 -12.41 -16.61 39.60
N LYS A 647 -12.07 -17.67 38.85
CA LYS A 647 -11.37 -18.85 39.39
C LYS A 647 -10.02 -18.48 40.01
N ALA A 648 -9.24 -17.63 39.34
CA ALA A 648 -7.94 -17.17 39.86
C ALA A 648 -8.09 -16.32 41.14
N LYS A 649 -9.09 -15.42 41.22
CA LYS A 649 -9.40 -14.67 42.45
C LYS A 649 -9.75 -15.60 43.60
N ILE A 650 -10.58 -16.62 43.37
CA ILE A 650 -10.96 -17.59 44.42
C ILE A 650 -9.73 -18.35 44.93
N GLN A 651 -8.79 -18.72 44.06
CA GLN A 651 -7.53 -19.36 44.47
C GLN A 651 -6.64 -18.41 45.30
N GLN A 652 -6.53 -17.13 44.90
CA GLN A 652 -5.79 -16.12 45.66
C GLN A 652 -6.40 -15.86 47.05
N LEU A 653 -7.73 -15.80 47.15
CA LEU A 653 -8.44 -15.63 48.43
C LEU A 653 -8.24 -16.84 49.36
N LYS A 654 -8.26 -18.07 48.82
CA LYS A 654 -7.95 -19.28 49.60
C LYS A 654 -6.50 -19.27 50.10
N GLN A 655 -5.53 -19.01 49.23
CA GLN A 655 -4.12 -18.91 49.62
C GLN A 655 -3.88 -17.80 50.65
N LYS A 656 -4.61 -16.69 50.57
CA LYS A 656 -4.54 -15.62 51.57
C LYS A 656 -5.07 -16.10 52.94
N ALA A 657 -6.24 -16.74 52.99
CA ALA A 657 -6.80 -17.30 54.22
C ALA A 657 -5.96 -18.46 54.81
N GLU A 658 -5.37 -19.30 53.97
CA GLU A 658 -4.42 -20.36 54.36
C GLU A 658 -3.13 -19.77 54.96
N ASN A 659 -2.61 -18.68 54.40
CA ASN A 659 -1.45 -17.98 54.96
C ASN A 659 -1.80 -17.21 56.26
N GLU A 660 -3.00 -16.65 56.36
CA GLU A 660 -3.47 -15.94 57.56
C GLU A 660 -3.67 -16.91 58.72
N THR A 661 -4.42 -18.00 58.55
CA THR A 661 -4.51 -19.08 59.56
C THR A 661 -3.15 -19.70 59.89
N ARG A 662 -2.21 -19.79 58.94
CA ARG A 662 -0.85 -20.25 59.24
C ARG A 662 -0.04 -19.25 60.06
N ALA A 663 -0.30 -17.95 59.94
CA ALA A 663 0.31 -16.90 60.76
C ALA A 663 -0.36 -16.75 62.14
N GLU A 664 -1.62 -17.16 62.29
CA GLU A 664 -2.32 -17.23 63.59
C GLU A 664 -1.93 -18.46 64.42
N ASN A 665 -1.32 -19.47 63.81
CA ASN A 665 -0.89 -20.73 64.44
C ASN A 665 0.64 -20.88 64.57
N ALA A 666 1.40 -19.78 64.49
CA ALA A 666 2.88 -19.77 64.49
C ALA A 666 3.46 -18.67 65.39
#